data_AF-A0A2N7W1T7-F1
#
_entry.id   AF-A0A2N7W1T7-F1
#
_cell.length_a   1.000
_cell.length_b   1.000
_cell.length_c   1.000
_cell.angle_alpha   90.00
_cell.angle_beta   90.00
_cell.angle_gamma   90.00
#
_symmetry.space_group_name_H-M   'P 1'
#
loop_
_entity.id
_entity.type
_entity.pdbx_description
1 polymer ?
#
loop_
_entity_poly.entity_id
_entity_poly.type
_entity_poly.pdbx_seq_one_letter_code
_entity_poly.pdbx_strand_id
1 'polypeptide(L)'
;MRIVCIGGGPAGLYFGLLMKLRHPAYEVSVIERNRPYDTFGWGVVFSDQTLENLRAADAPSAEMILDAFNHWDDIDVHFRGRTIRSSGHGFCGIGRKRLLNILQARCEALGVKLVFETNVTNDDDYDADLIIACDGANSPIRQKYAATFRPDIDTRDCRFVWLGTHKLFDAFTFAFEKTEWGWFQAHAYRFDEDTSTFIVETPEKVWRAAGLDEMSKEDSIAFCERLFAKYLDGHPLMSNASHLRGSAQWIRFPRVVNQEWVHYKPRNGGGSTPVVLMGDAAHTAHFSIGSGTKLALEDAIALADSIDAHPHDLRAALTHYTDTRSVDVLRIQNAARNSTEWFEHVSRYASFEPEQFAYSLLTRSQRISHENLRERDAIYVRSFEQWLAQKAGIQHARDAKQSIPPMFTPFSVRDVTLKNRVVVSPMAQYSAVDGTVGDYHLAHLGARAMGGAGLVMTEMTCVSPEGRITPGCPGMYSDEHLEAWRRIVDLVHQMSDAKIGMQLGHAGAKASTRVSWEGIDQPLPDGNWPIVSASPQQYLAGVSQWSHAATHDELREIEKQFIRAAQMADQAGFDWLELHCAHGYFLSSFISPLTNRRTDEYGGALENRLRYPLEVFSAIRKVWPQGKPISVRISANDWVDGGTTPDDAVAIARAFKAAGADMIDVSSGQVSQAEKPVYGRMFQTPFSDRIRNEAGIATIAVGAISEADHVNSIIAAGRADLCAIARPHLANPAWTLTEAAKIGYFDVAWPKQYAAAKAQLERHFERERASHVATAAQVAAAAEVTQ
;
A
#
# COMPACT_ATOMS: atom_id res chain seq x y z
N MET A 1 -38.54 -20.64 2.40
CA MET A 1 -38.05 -19.49 3.19
C MET A 1 -38.68 -18.21 2.65
N ARG A 2 -39.03 -17.26 3.51
CA ARG A 2 -39.49 -15.91 3.17
C ARG A 2 -38.33 -14.94 3.32
N ILE A 3 -37.92 -14.29 2.23
CA ILE A 3 -36.76 -13.41 2.16
C ILE A 3 -37.21 -12.00 1.79
N VAL A 4 -36.70 -11.01 2.53
CA VAL A 4 -36.92 -9.58 2.24
C VAL A 4 -35.58 -8.90 2.02
N CYS A 5 -35.37 -8.35 0.83
CA CYS A 5 -34.22 -7.50 0.51
C CYS A 5 -34.66 -6.03 0.58
N ILE A 6 -34.06 -5.27 1.50
CA ILE A 6 -34.30 -3.83 1.64
C ILE A 6 -33.22 -3.10 0.83
N GLY A 7 -33.61 -2.59 -0.34
CA GLY A 7 -32.73 -1.97 -1.35
C GLY A 7 -32.82 -2.68 -2.71
N GLY A 8 -33.17 -1.95 -3.76
CA GLY A 8 -33.23 -2.39 -5.16
C GLY A 8 -31.99 -2.05 -5.99
N GLY A 9 -30.83 -1.95 -5.35
CA GLY A 9 -29.54 -1.87 -6.03
C GLY A 9 -29.06 -3.22 -6.56
N PRO A 10 -27.83 -3.28 -7.14
CA PRO A 10 -27.29 -4.52 -7.70
C PRO A 10 -27.25 -5.69 -6.71
N ALA A 11 -26.91 -5.44 -5.44
CA ALA A 11 -26.89 -6.47 -4.39
C ALA A 11 -28.27 -7.11 -4.16
N GLY A 12 -29.29 -6.29 -3.83
CA GLY A 12 -30.62 -6.80 -3.49
C GLY A 12 -31.35 -7.44 -4.67
N LEU A 13 -31.26 -6.83 -5.85
CA LEU A 13 -31.84 -7.41 -7.06
C LEU A 13 -31.17 -8.74 -7.42
N TYR A 14 -29.84 -8.79 -7.43
CA TYR A 14 -29.14 -10.00 -7.86
C TYR A 14 -29.25 -11.13 -6.83
N PHE A 15 -29.18 -10.83 -5.53
CA PHE A 15 -29.44 -11.85 -4.50
C PHE A 15 -30.88 -12.38 -4.58
N GLY A 16 -31.85 -11.47 -4.72
CA GLY A 16 -33.26 -11.87 -4.84
C GLY A 16 -33.50 -12.76 -6.06
N LEU A 17 -32.90 -12.40 -7.19
CA LEU A 17 -32.86 -13.19 -8.41
C LEU A 17 -32.28 -14.60 -8.17
N LEU A 18 -31.07 -14.69 -7.60
CA LEU A 18 -30.36 -15.96 -7.42
C LEU A 18 -31.14 -16.90 -6.49
N MET A 19 -31.67 -16.36 -5.39
CA MET A 19 -32.47 -17.15 -4.46
C MET A 19 -33.73 -17.71 -5.12
N LYS A 20 -34.38 -16.93 -6.00
CA LYS A 20 -35.58 -17.39 -6.70
C LYS A 20 -35.26 -18.38 -7.83
N LEU A 21 -34.15 -18.17 -8.54
CA LEU A 21 -33.64 -19.07 -9.58
C LEU A 21 -33.33 -20.46 -9.00
N ARG A 22 -32.61 -20.50 -7.88
CA ARG A 22 -32.14 -21.75 -7.24
C ARG A 22 -33.22 -22.41 -6.38
N HIS A 23 -34.11 -21.61 -5.76
CA HIS A 23 -35.19 -22.08 -4.89
C HIS A 23 -36.55 -21.48 -5.30
N PRO A 24 -37.22 -22.02 -6.33
CA PRO A 24 -38.49 -21.47 -6.83
C PRO A 24 -39.60 -21.37 -5.78
N ALA A 25 -39.57 -22.25 -4.76
CA ALA A 25 -40.52 -22.29 -3.66
C ALA A 25 -40.32 -21.17 -2.61
N TYR A 26 -39.21 -20.41 -2.66
CA TYR A 26 -38.99 -19.31 -1.72
C TYR A 26 -39.84 -18.10 -2.10
N GLU A 27 -40.35 -17.41 -1.09
CA GLU A 27 -41.02 -16.12 -1.26
C GLU A 27 -39.97 -15.03 -1.12
N VAL A 28 -39.63 -14.37 -2.22
CA VAL A 28 -38.56 -13.36 -2.25
C VAL A 28 -39.15 -12.03 -2.64
N SER A 29 -38.87 -10.99 -1.84
CA SER A 29 -39.28 -9.63 -2.11
C SER A 29 -38.10 -8.67 -2.05
N VAL A 30 -38.10 -7.68 -2.95
CA VAL A 30 -37.11 -6.59 -2.99
C VAL A 30 -37.87 -5.27 -2.85
N ILE A 31 -37.52 -4.49 -1.83
CA ILE A 31 -38.16 -3.22 -1.51
C ILE A 31 -37.23 -2.08 -1.92
N GLU A 32 -37.68 -1.19 -2.80
CA GLU A 32 -36.92 -0.08 -3.37
C GLU A 32 -37.62 1.26 -3.09
N ARG A 33 -36.83 2.26 -2.69
CA ARG A 33 -37.33 3.60 -2.34
C ARG A 33 -37.66 4.44 -3.56
N ASN A 34 -36.96 4.20 -4.67
CA ASN A 34 -37.11 4.93 -5.92
C ASN A 34 -38.22 4.33 -6.79
N ARG A 35 -38.55 5.04 -7.88
CA ARG A 35 -39.47 4.56 -8.90
C ARG A 35 -38.88 3.39 -9.69
N PRO A 36 -39.72 2.53 -10.29
CA PRO A 36 -39.25 1.52 -11.22
C PRO A 36 -38.36 2.15 -12.31
N TYR A 37 -37.22 1.51 -12.59
CA TYR A 37 -36.27 1.96 -13.63
C TYR A 37 -35.67 3.37 -13.43
N ASP A 38 -35.82 3.97 -12.24
CA ASP A 38 -35.19 5.24 -11.88
C ASP A 38 -33.82 5.00 -11.22
N THR A 39 -32.78 5.66 -11.70
CA THR A 39 -31.43 5.52 -11.14
C THR A 39 -30.57 6.74 -11.40
N PHE A 40 -29.52 6.89 -10.59
CA PHE A 40 -28.55 7.98 -10.65
C PHE A 40 -27.16 7.41 -10.96
N GLY A 41 -26.36 8.17 -11.72
CA GLY A 41 -25.04 7.75 -12.20
C GLY A 41 -25.06 7.26 -13.65
N TRP A 42 -23.88 7.08 -14.22
CA TRP A 42 -23.67 6.81 -15.66
C TRP A 42 -23.15 5.38 -15.87
N GLY A 43 -21.97 5.19 -16.42
CA GLY A 43 -21.37 3.88 -16.69
C GLY A 43 -20.76 3.20 -15.46
N VAL A 44 -20.86 1.88 -15.37
CA VAL A 44 -20.07 1.05 -14.44
C VAL A 44 -19.16 0.12 -15.23
N VAL A 45 -18.02 -0.24 -14.65
CA VAL A 45 -17.01 -1.08 -15.29
C VAL A 45 -16.90 -2.42 -14.56
N PHE A 46 -16.73 -3.51 -15.30
CA PHE A 46 -16.42 -4.82 -14.74
C PHE A 46 -15.08 -5.35 -15.29
N SER A 47 -14.50 -6.27 -14.53
CA SER A 47 -13.36 -7.09 -14.98
C SER A 47 -13.86 -8.41 -15.54
N ASP A 48 -13.14 -9.01 -16.48
CA ASP A 48 -13.47 -10.32 -17.07
C ASP A 48 -13.78 -11.40 -16.02
N GLN A 49 -12.98 -11.49 -14.96
CA GLN A 49 -13.21 -12.43 -13.86
C GLN A 49 -14.58 -12.29 -13.19
N THR A 50 -15.09 -11.06 -13.09
CA THR A 50 -16.43 -10.83 -12.51
C THR A 50 -17.51 -11.33 -13.46
N LEU A 51 -17.28 -11.25 -14.77
CA LEU A 51 -18.22 -11.77 -15.77
C LEU A 51 -18.26 -13.29 -15.76
N GLU A 52 -17.13 -13.95 -15.56
CA GLU A 52 -17.08 -15.41 -15.36
C GLU A 52 -17.90 -15.83 -14.14
N ASN A 53 -17.75 -15.12 -13.01
CA ASN A 53 -18.52 -15.40 -11.81
C ASN A 53 -20.03 -15.20 -12.04
N LEU A 54 -20.41 -14.16 -12.79
CA LEU A 54 -21.82 -13.93 -13.18
C LEU A 54 -22.35 -15.04 -14.08
N ARG A 55 -21.58 -15.47 -15.09
CA ARG A 55 -21.97 -16.58 -15.99
C ARG A 55 -22.18 -17.88 -15.22
N ALA A 56 -21.30 -18.20 -14.28
CA ALA A 56 -21.43 -19.38 -13.44
C ALA A 56 -22.67 -19.33 -12.53
N ALA A 57 -23.04 -18.15 -12.04
CA ALA A 57 -24.17 -17.99 -11.13
C ALA A 57 -25.54 -17.86 -11.82
N ASP A 58 -25.62 -17.14 -12.95
CA ASP A 58 -26.83 -16.91 -13.75
C ASP A 58 -26.47 -16.53 -15.20
N ALA A 59 -26.21 -17.56 -16.03
CA ALA A 59 -25.82 -17.40 -17.42
C ALA A 59 -26.76 -16.47 -18.25
N PRO A 60 -28.10 -16.57 -18.16
CA PRO A 60 -28.99 -15.68 -18.91
C PRO A 60 -28.82 -14.18 -18.59
N SER A 61 -28.66 -13.80 -17.32
CA SER A 61 -28.41 -12.39 -17.00
C SER A 61 -27.00 -11.97 -17.42
N ALA A 62 -26.02 -12.86 -17.28
CA ALA A 62 -24.66 -12.58 -17.71
C ALA A 62 -24.60 -12.30 -19.23
N GLU A 63 -25.27 -13.11 -20.06
CA GLU A 63 -25.40 -12.89 -21.51
C GLU A 63 -26.03 -11.52 -21.84
N MET A 64 -27.15 -11.19 -21.21
CA MET A 64 -27.80 -9.88 -21.43
C MET A 64 -26.92 -8.70 -21.02
N ILE A 65 -26.12 -8.86 -19.96
CA ILE A 65 -25.16 -7.86 -19.49
C ILE A 65 -24.00 -7.75 -20.49
N LEU A 66 -23.51 -8.88 -21.00
CA LEU A 66 -22.43 -8.97 -21.98
C LEU A 66 -22.79 -8.32 -23.31
N ASP A 67 -23.97 -8.60 -23.84
CA ASP A 67 -24.47 -8.02 -25.08
C ASP A 67 -24.60 -6.49 -25.00
N ALA A 68 -24.72 -5.95 -23.78
CA ALA A 68 -24.81 -4.52 -23.53
C ALA A 68 -23.45 -3.84 -23.25
N PHE A 69 -22.35 -4.60 -23.20
CA PHE A 69 -21.04 -4.03 -22.89
C PHE A 69 -20.39 -3.34 -24.08
N ASN A 70 -19.75 -2.21 -23.77
CA ASN A 70 -18.73 -1.63 -24.63
C ASN A 70 -17.36 -2.04 -24.08
N HIS A 71 -16.51 -2.58 -24.94
CA HIS A 71 -15.17 -3.03 -24.57
C HIS A 71 -14.12 -2.02 -25.01
N TRP A 72 -13.17 -1.76 -24.14
CA TRP A 72 -11.96 -1.01 -24.44
C TRP A 72 -10.80 -1.55 -23.62
N ASP A 73 -9.58 -1.30 -24.08
CA ASP A 73 -8.38 -1.93 -23.50
C ASP A 73 -7.36 -0.91 -22.98
N ASP A 74 -7.41 0.31 -23.52
CA ASP A 74 -6.43 1.36 -23.27
C ASP A 74 -6.76 2.20 -22.02
N ILE A 75 -5.72 2.66 -21.35
CA ILE A 75 -5.75 3.74 -20.36
C ILE A 75 -4.90 4.90 -20.90
N ASP A 76 -5.50 6.09 -20.94
CA ASP A 76 -4.78 7.33 -21.23
C ASP A 76 -4.56 8.14 -19.97
N VAL A 77 -3.31 8.54 -19.74
CA VAL A 77 -2.93 9.44 -18.65
C VAL A 77 -2.46 10.77 -19.24
N HIS A 78 -3.28 11.81 -19.06
CA HIS A 78 -2.95 13.18 -19.48
C HIS A 78 -2.39 13.96 -18.29
N PHE A 79 -1.10 14.27 -18.36
CA PHE A 79 -0.39 15.00 -17.33
C PHE A 79 0.64 15.95 -17.97
N ARG A 80 0.59 17.24 -17.58
CA ARG A 80 1.52 18.29 -18.07
C ARG A 80 1.63 18.37 -19.60
N GLY A 81 0.50 18.27 -20.29
CA GLY A 81 0.43 18.38 -21.75
C GLY A 81 0.96 17.17 -22.52
N ARG A 82 1.29 16.07 -21.83
CA ARG A 82 1.68 14.79 -22.41
C ARG A 82 0.60 13.75 -22.14
N THR A 83 0.40 12.86 -23.10
CA THR A 83 -0.45 11.68 -22.96
C THR A 83 0.43 10.45 -22.94
N ILE A 84 0.28 9.64 -21.91
CA ILE A 84 0.91 8.32 -21.80
C ILE A 84 -0.20 7.28 -21.88
N ARG A 85 -0.15 6.43 -22.91
CA ARG A 85 -1.10 5.34 -23.13
C ARG A 85 -0.51 4.02 -22.67
N SER A 86 -1.32 3.20 -22.02
CA SER A 86 -1.01 1.79 -21.70
C SER A 86 -2.22 0.92 -22.05
N SER A 87 -1.97 -0.21 -22.70
CA SER A 87 -2.98 -1.15 -23.20
C SER A 87 -3.04 -2.43 -22.34
N GLY A 88 -3.83 -3.43 -22.74
CA GLY A 88 -3.95 -4.73 -22.08
C GLY A 88 -4.64 -4.70 -20.72
N HIS A 89 -5.42 -3.66 -20.41
CA HIS A 89 -6.11 -3.56 -19.13
C HIS A 89 -7.43 -4.31 -19.11
N GLY A 90 -8.10 -4.45 -20.27
CA GLY A 90 -9.36 -5.15 -20.45
C GLY A 90 -10.49 -4.57 -19.61
N PHE A 91 -11.25 -3.62 -20.17
CA PHE A 91 -12.41 -3.04 -19.53
C PHE A 91 -13.70 -3.33 -20.32
N CYS A 92 -14.78 -3.55 -19.58
CA CYS A 92 -16.13 -3.55 -20.14
C CYS A 92 -17.03 -2.60 -19.36
N GLY A 93 -17.73 -1.71 -20.08
CA GLY A 93 -18.59 -0.68 -19.50
C GLY A 93 -20.04 -0.87 -19.89
N ILE A 94 -20.95 -0.77 -18.92
CA ILE A 94 -22.40 -0.78 -19.12
C ILE A 94 -23.02 0.42 -18.40
N GLY A 95 -24.05 1.01 -18.98
CA GLY A 95 -24.86 2.01 -18.28
C GLY A 95 -25.49 1.42 -17.03
N ARG A 96 -25.32 2.07 -15.87
CA ARG A 96 -25.89 1.63 -14.58
C ARG A 96 -27.40 1.41 -14.67
N LYS A 97 -28.10 2.30 -15.39
CA LYS A 97 -29.53 2.16 -15.68
C LYS A 97 -29.82 0.87 -16.44
N ARG A 98 -29.07 0.59 -17.50
CA ARG A 98 -29.25 -0.63 -18.29
C ARG A 98 -29.02 -1.89 -17.45
N LEU A 99 -27.97 -1.91 -16.62
CA LEU A 99 -27.70 -3.01 -15.69
C LEU A 99 -28.88 -3.26 -14.75
N LEU A 100 -29.37 -2.23 -14.07
CA LEU A 100 -30.50 -2.37 -13.15
C LEU A 100 -31.78 -2.81 -13.86
N ASN A 101 -32.02 -2.32 -15.07
CA ASN A 101 -33.18 -2.74 -15.87
C ASN A 101 -33.10 -4.23 -16.22
N ILE A 102 -31.93 -4.75 -16.58
CA ILE A 102 -31.72 -6.19 -16.84
C ILE A 102 -32.04 -6.99 -15.57
N LEU A 103 -31.47 -6.59 -14.42
CA LEU A 103 -31.70 -7.29 -13.15
C LEU A 103 -33.17 -7.24 -12.71
N GLN A 104 -33.85 -6.09 -12.87
CA GLN A 104 -35.29 -5.95 -12.57
C GLN A 104 -36.14 -6.85 -13.46
N ALA A 105 -35.92 -6.83 -14.79
CA ALA A 105 -36.65 -7.68 -15.72
C ALA A 105 -36.44 -9.17 -15.43
N ARG A 106 -35.23 -9.55 -15.03
CA ARG A 106 -34.91 -10.94 -14.64
C ARG A 106 -35.56 -11.34 -13.32
N CYS A 107 -35.59 -10.45 -12.33
CA CYS A 107 -36.35 -10.62 -11.10
C CYS A 107 -37.85 -10.87 -11.38
N GLU A 108 -38.47 -10.05 -12.24
CA GLU A 108 -39.87 -10.21 -12.65
C GLU A 108 -40.11 -11.55 -13.35
N ALA A 109 -39.23 -11.93 -14.29
CA ALA A 109 -39.33 -13.19 -15.03
C ALA A 109 -39.26 -14.44 -14.14
N LEU A 110 -38.54 -14.37 -13.01
CA LEU A 110 -38.40 -15.47 -12.05
C LEU A 110 -39.45 -15.41 -10.91
N GLY A 111 -40.27 -14.35 -10.86
CA GLY A 111 -41.31 -14.20 -9.85
C GLY A 111 -40.82 -13.66 -8.49
N VAL A 112 -39.78 -12.82 -8.50
CA VAL A 112 -39.40 -11.99 -7.34
C VAL A 112 -40.40 -10.84 -7.20
N LYS A 113 -40.90 -10.60 -5.99
CA LYS A 113 -41.83 -9.49 -5.73
C LYS A 113 -41.08 -8.17 -5.58
N LEU A 114 -41.07 -7.34 -6.61
CA LEU A 114 -40.52 -5.99 -6.56
C LEU A 114 -41.55 -5.00 -6.00
N VAL A 115 -41.17 -4.23 -4.98
CA VAL A 115 -42.01 -3.20 -4.34
C VAL A 115 -41.27 -1.88 -4.40
N PHE A 116 -41.73 -0.95 -5.25
CA PHE A 116 -41.09 0.35 -5.46
C PHE A 116 -41.73 1.47 -4.63
N GLU A 117 -41.13 2.66 -4.68
CA GLU A 117 -41.59 3.88 -3.99
C GLU A 117 -41.83 3.67 -2.48
N THR A 118 -41.07 2.76 -1.87
CA THR A 118 -41.21 2.39 -0.45
C THR A 118 -39.88 2.63 0.27
N ASN A 119 -39.80 3.74 1.01
CA ASN A 119 -38.61 4.07 1.79
C ASN A 119 -38.64 3.36 3.15
N VAL A 120 -37.83 2.31 3.30
CA VAL A 120 -37.73 1.54 4.54
C VAL A 120 -36.67 2.17 5.45
N THR A 121 -37.10 2.69 6.59
CA THR A 121 -36.19 3.21 7.64
C THR A 121 -36.13 2.28 8.86
N ASN A 122 -37.04 1.30 8.92
CA ASN A 122 -37.15 0.32 9.99
C ASN A 122 -37.57 -1.02 9.37
N ASP A 123 -36.91 -2.11 9.78
CA ASP A 123 -37.21 -3.47 9.34
C ASP A 123 -38.26 -4.20 10.20
N ASP A 124 -38.72 -3.63 11.31
CA ASP A 124 -39.67 -4.26 12.25
C ASP A 124 -41.00 -4.67 11.58
N ASP A 125 -41.40 -3.98 10.51
CA ASP A 125 -42.64 -4.24 9.77
C ASP A 125 -42.59 -5.49 8.88
N TYR A 126 -41.42 -6.13 8.76
CA TYR A 126 -41.20 -7.28 7.88
C TYR A 126 -41.04 -8.57 8.68
N ASP A 127 -42.06 -9.43 8.62
CA ASP A 127 -42.01 -10.82 9.10
C ASP A 127 -41.40 -11.74 8.02
N ALA A 128 -40.09 -11.97 8.13
CA ALA A 128 -39.32 -12.78 7.20
C ALA A 128 -38.51 -13.85 7.95
N ASP A 129 -38.03 -14.86 7.23
CA ASP A 129 -37.06 -15.81 7.77
C ASP A 129 -35.62 -15.31 7.58
N LEU A 130 -35.40 -14.39 6.63
CA LEU A 130 -34.12 -13.72 6.36
C LEU A 130 -34.38 -12.31 5.83
N ILE A 131 -33.69 -11.32 6.38
CA ILE A 131 -33.71 -9.93 5.90
C ILE A 131 -32.32 -9.56 5.42
N ILE A 132 -32.22 -9.00 4.21
CA ILE A 132 -30.98 -8.47 3.64
C ILE A 132 -31.08 -6.95 3.59
N ALA A 133 -30.25 -6.25 4.35
CA ALA A 133 -30.09 -4.81 4.29
C ALA A 133 -29.03 -4.45 3.24
N CYS A 134 -29.49 -3.96 2.08
CA CYS A 134 -28.68 -3.58 0.93
C CYS A 134 -29.08 -2.17 0.41
N ASP A 135 -29.50 -1.33 1.35
CA ASP A 135 -30.03 0.03 1.21
C ASP A 135 -28.94 1.11 1.12
N GLY A 136 -27.73 0.71 0.76
CA GLY A 136 -26.62 1.59 0.37
C GLY A 136 -25.78 2.14 1.53
N ALA A 137 -24.81 2.98 1.17
CA ALA A 137 -23.80 3.49 2.10
C ALA A 137 -24.36 4.26 3.30
N ASN A 138 -25.57 4.83 3.19
CA ASN A 138 -26.27 5.55 4.27
C ASN A 138 -27.41 4.73 4.92
N SER A 139 -27.27 3.40 4.95
CA SER A 139 -28.27 2.45 5.47
C SER A 139 -28.84 2.83 6.85
N PRO A 140 -30.16 3.15 6.95
CA PRO A 140 -30.83 3.30 8.23
C PRO A 140 -30.84 2.01 9.06
N ILE A 141 -30.91 0.84 8.42
CA ILE A 141 -30.90 -0.45 9.12
C ILE A 141 -29.56 -0.71 9.80
N ARG A 142 -28.44 -0.41 9.13
CA ARG A 142 -27.12 -0.47 9.76
C ARG A 142 -27.03 0.46 10.97
N GLN A 143 -27.59 1.67 10.86
CA GLN A 143 -27.58 2.63 11.95
C GLN A 143 -28.43 2.16 13.15
N LYS A 144 -29.61 1.58 12.89
CA LYS A 144 -30.49 1.02 13.93
C LYS A 144 -29.76 -0.04 14.76
N TYR A 145 -28.99 -0.91 14.12
CA TYR A 145 -28.27 -2.01 14.76
C TYR A 145 -26.77 -1.77 14.90
N ALA A 146 -26.35 -0.50 14.98
CA ALA A 146 -24.93 -0.12 15.06
C ALA A 146 -24.19 -0.77 16.25
N ALA A 147 -24.88 -1.05 17.36
CA ALA A 147 -24.32 -1.76 18.51
C ALA A 147 -23.84 -3.19 18.17
N THR A 148 -24.48 -3.85 17.21
CA THR A 148 -24.06 -5.18 16.71
C THR A 148 -23.06 -5.04 15.58
N PHE A 149 -23.43 -4.29 14.52
CA PHE A 149 -22.62 -4.21 13.31
C PHE A 149 -21.28 -3.49 13.51
N ARG A 150 -21.21 -2.57 14.50
CA ARG A 150 -20.03 -1.76 14.84
C ARG A 150 -19.44 -1.10 13.58
N PRO A 151 -20.19 -0.20 12.93
CA PRO A 151 -19.75 0.47 11.72
C PRO A 151 -18.59 1.43 12.01
N ASP A 152 -17.58 1.37 11.16
CA ASP A 152 -16.51 2.35 11.04
C ASP A 152 -16.68 3.09 9.71
N ILE A 153 -17.09 4.36 9.80
CA ILE A 153 -17.41 5.21 8.65
C ILE A 153 -16.42 6.37 8.60
N ASP A 154 -15.62 6.40 7.54
CA ASP A 154 -14.64 7.46 7.26
C ASP A 154 -15.03 8.21 5.99
N THR A 155 -15.26 9.51 6.11
CA THR A 155 -15.61 10.35 4.96
C THR A 155 -14.34 10.90 4.32
N ARG A 156 -14.05 10.48 3.09
CA ARG A 156 -12.82 10.79 2.34
C ARG A 156 -12.72 12.26 1.98
N ASP A 157 -11.51 12.81 1.83
CA ASP A 157 -11.22 14.25 1.71
C ASP A 157 -11.67 14.84 0.37
N CYS A 158 -11.60 14.05 -0.70
CA CYS A 158 -12.01 14.50 -2.03
C CYS A 158 -13.53 14.67 -2.17
N ARG A 159 -13.90 15.76 -2.86
CA ARG A 159 -15.23 15.98 -3.42
C ARG A 159 -15.22 15.50 -4.86
N PHE A 160 -16.25 14.78 -5.28
CA PHE A 160 -16.44 14.39 -6.67
C PHE A 160 -17.86 14.65 -7.17
N VAL A 161 -17.97 14.87 -8.48
CA VAL A 161 -19.24 14.96 -9.21
C VAL A 161 -19.21 13.99 -10.38
N TRP A 162 -20.32 13.29 -10.60
CA TRP A 162 -20.44 12.27 -11.65
C TRP A 162 -21.33 12.77 -12.79
N LEU A 163 -20.70 13.14 -13.89
CA LEU A 163 -21.32 13.70 -15.09
C LEU A 163 -21.26 12.70 -16.25
N GLY A 164 -21.95 13.02 -17.33
CA GLY A 164 -21.89 12.31 -18.60
C GLY A 164 -21.61 13.26 -19.76
N THR A 165 -21.24 12.72 -20.92
CA THR A 165 -21.00 13.50 -22.14
C THR A 165 -21.20 12.65 -23.39
N HIS A 166 -21.49 13.29 -24.51
CA HIS A 166 -21.51 12.65 -25.84
C HIS A 166 -20.12 12.54 -26.46
N LYS A 167 -19.08 13.12 -25.84
CA LYS A 167 -17.71 12.82 -26.21
C LYS A 167 -17.43 11.34 -25.94
N LEU A 168 -17.14 10.59 -26.99
CA LEU A 168 -16.74 9.19 -26.89
C LEU A 168 -15.23 9.11 -26.64
N PHE A 169 -14.85 8.48 -25.53
CA PHE A 169 -13.46 8.17 -25.19
C PHE A 169 -13.14 6.73 -25.64
N ASP A 170 -12.07 6.56 -26.40
CA ASP A 170 -11.58 5.26 -26.89
C ASP A 170 -10.75 4.49 -25.84
N ALA A 171 -10.34 5.20 -24.78
CA ALA A 171 -9.57 4.68 -23.65
C ALA A 171 -10.22 5.10 -22.32
N PHE A 172 -9.88 4.42 -21.22
CA PHE A 172 -10.11 4.95 -19.88
C PHE A 172 -9.17 6.13 -19.65
N THR A 173 -9.71 7.34 -19.63
CA THR A 173 -8.93 8.56 -19.55
C THR A 173 -8.85 9.08 -18.12
N PHE A 174 -7.63 9.29 -17.64
CA PHE A 174 -7.32 10.12 -16.49
C PHE A 174 -6.73 11.45 -16.97
N ALA A 175 -7.39 12.56 -16.65
CA ALA A 175 -6.91 13.89 -17.01
C ALA A 175 -6.65 14.73 -15.76
N PHE A 176 -5.46 15.34 -15.66
CA PHE A 176 -5.05 16.13 -14.50
C PHE A 176 -4.78 17.58 -14.89
N GLU A 177 -5.52 18.50 -14.27
CA GLU A 177 -5.39 19.94 -14.48
C GLU A 177 -4.95 20.65 -13.20
N LYS A 178 -3.88 21.44 -13.31
CA LYS A 178 -3.42 22.32 -12.24
C LYS A 178 -4.09 23.68 -12.40
N THR A 179 -4.80 24.11 -11.37
CA THR A 179 -5.41 25.45 -11.26
C THR A 179 -4.64 26.30 -10.24
N GLU A 180 -5.05 27.55 -10.07
CA GLU A 180 -4.52 28.43 -9.01
C GLU A 180 -4.87 27.94 -7.60
N TRP A 181 -5.98 27.20 -7.44
CA TRP A 181 -6.44 26.68 -6.14
C TRP A 181 -5.86 25.31 -5.78
N GLY A 182 -5.42 24.54 -6.78
CA GLY A 182 -4.94 23.18 -6.60
C GLY A 182 -5.20 22.29 -7.81
N TRP A 183 -5.13 20.98 -7.59
CA TRP A 183 -5.32 19.98 -8.66
C TRP A 183 -6.78 19.54 -8.75
N PHE A 184 -7.23 19.43 -10.00
CA PHE A 184 -8.45 18.74 -10.37
C PHE A 184 -8.10 17.55 -11.26
N GLN A 185 -8.82 16.46 -11.09
CA GLN A 185 -8.69 15.30 -11.95
C GLN A 185 -10.05 14.90 -12.53
N ALA A 186 -10.02 14.33 -13.73
CA ALA A 186 -11.17 13.73 -14.35
C ALA A 186 -10.92 12.26 -14.69
N HIS A 187 -11.95 11.44 -14.54
CA HIS A 187 -12.00 10.04 -14.95
C HIS A 187 -13.10 9.91 -16.01
N ALA A 188 -12.72 9.56 -17.23
CA ALA A 188 -13.66 9.47 -18.34
C ALA A 188 -13.54 8.14 -19.07
N TYR A 189 -14.67 7.56 -19.44
CA TYR A 189 -14.72 6.30 -20.20
C TYR A 189 -16.09 6.11 -20.82
N ARG A 190 -16.12 5.53 -22.01
CA ARG A 190 -17.35 5.14 -22.71
C ARG A 190 -18.08 4.05 -21.94
N PHE A 191 -19.41 4.03 -21.96
CA PHE A 191 -20.17 2.93 -21.34
C PHE A 191 -21.38 2.46 -22.16
N ASP A 192 -21.78 3.22 -23.19
CA ASP A 192 -22.73 2.79 -24.22
C ASP A 192 -22.29 3.31 -25.60
N GLU A 193 -23.13 3.18 -26.62
CA GLU A 193 -22.81 3.60 -28.00
C GLU A 193 -22.64 5.11 -28.17
N ASP A 194 -23.35 5.91 -27.38
CA ASP A 194 -23.54 7.34 -27.62
C ASP A 194 -23.01 8.23 -26.49
N THR A 195 -22.60 7.64 -25.36
CA THR A 195 -22.23 8.39 -24.16
C THR A 195 -21.05 7.81 -23.37
N SER A 196 -20.38 8.71 -22.67
CA SER A 196 -19.29 8.43 -21.74
C SER A 196 -19.59 8.98 -20.35
N THR A 197 -19.04 8.30 -19.35
CA THR A 197 -18.90 8.80 -17.98
C THR A 197 -17.84 9.89 -17.97
N PHE A 198 -18.05 10.93 -17.15
CA PHE A 198 -17.07 11.96 -16.84
C PHE A 198 -17.15 12.34 -15.35
N ILE A 199 -16.26 11.78 -14.53
CA ILE A 199 -16.21 12.05 -13.08
C ILE A 199 -15.13 13.09 -12.83
N VAL A 200 -15.47 14.22 -12.21
CA VAL A 200 -14.49 15.22 -11.76
C VAL A 200 -14.30 15.10 -10.26
N GLU A 201 -13.06 15.12 -9.81
CA GLU A 201 -12.70 15.00 -8.41
C GLU A 201 -11.60 16.01 -8.03
N THR A 202 -11.66 16.52 -6.79
CA THR A 202 -10.63 17.40 -6.22
C THR A 202 -10.69 17.40 -4.68
N PRO A 203 -9.60 17.70 -3.95
CA PRO A 203 -9.65 17.82 -2.48
C PRO A 203 -10.64 18.87 -1.99
N GLU A 204 -11.31 18.67 -0.84
CA GLU A 204 -12.33 19.60 -0.34
C GLU A 204 -11.81 21.04 -0.19
N LYS A 205 -10.57 21.22 0.26
CA LYS A 205 -9.95 22.54 0.38
C LYS A 205 -9.83 23.28 -0.96
N VAL A 206 -9.56 22.54 -2.05
CA VAL A 206 -9.41 23.09 -3.41
C VAL A 206 -10.77 23.42 -3.98
N TRP A 207 -11.75 22.53 -3.77
CA TRP A 207 -13.14 22.72 -4.14
C TRP A 207 -13.74 24.01 -3.55
N ARG A 208 -13.55 24.23 -2.24
CA ARG A 208 -13.99 25.47 -1.56
C ARG A 208 -13.24 26.70 -2.06
N ALA A 209 -11.92 26.59 -2.24
CA ALA A 209 -11.12 27.72 -2.73
C ALA A 209 -11.53 28.16 -4.15
N ALA A 210 -12.01 27.23 -4.98
CA ALA A 210 -12.56 27.51 -6.31
C ALA A 210 -14.01 28.07 -6.28
N GLY A 211 -14.63 28.19 -5.09
CA GLY A 211 -16.00 28.69 -4.91
C GLY A 211 -17.10 27.72 -5.36
N LEU A 212 -16.78 26.44 -5.60
CA LEU A 212 -17.73 25.44 -6.10
C LEU A 212 -18.81 25.07 -5.07
N ASP A 213 -18.60 25.40 -3.79
CA ASP A 213 -19.56 25.21 -2.71
C ASP A 213 -20.73 26.19 -2.74
N GLU A 214 -20.51 27.37 -3.34
CA GLU A 214 -21.50 28.43 -3.51
C GLU A 214 -22.12 28.46 -4.91
N MET A 215 -21.51 27.75 -5.88
CA MET A 215 -22.01 27.70 -7.26
C MET A 215 -23.33 26.94 -7.40
N SER A 216 -24.13 27.36 -8.38
CA SER A 216 -25.26 26.57 -8.85
C SER A 216 -24.80 25.26 -9.50
N LYS A 217 -25.74 24.35 -9.72
CA LYS A 217 -25.45 23.08 -10.41
C LYS A 217 -24.94 23.34 -11.82
N GLU A 218 -25.59 24.27 -12.52
CA GLU A 218 -25.27 24.67 -13.89
C GLU A 218 -23.91 25.38 -13.97
N ASP A 219 -23.62 26.30 -13.04
CA ASP A 219 -22.34 27.02 -13.03
C ASP A 219 -21.15 26.11 -12.72
N SER A 220 -21.32 25.13 -11.82
CA SER A 220 -20.28 24.16 -11.51
C SER A 220 -20.04 23.15 -12.63
N ILE A 221 -21.07 22.80 -13.42
CA ILE A 221 -20.89 22.01 -14.65
C ILE A 221 -20.13 22.84 -15.69
N ALA A 222 -20.54 24.09 -15.92
CA ALA A 222 -19.86 24.98 -16.86
C ALA A 222 -18.39 25.27 -16.45
N PHE A 223 -18.10 25.30 -15.15
CA PHE A 223 -16.73 25.34 -14.64
C PHE A 223 -15.92 24.11 -15.07
N CYS A 224 -16.48 22.90 -14.88
CA CYS A 224 -15.83 21.66 -15.29
C CYS A 224 -15.62 21.59 -16.82
N GLU A 225 -16.61 22.02 -17.61
CA GLU A 225 -16.50 22.11 -19.07
C GLU A 225 -15.35 23.00 -19.50
N ARG A 226 -15.22 24.21 -18.92
CA ARG A 226 -14.12 25.12 -19.22
C ARG A 226 -12.76 24.54 -18.83
N LEU A 227 -12.68 23.93 -17.64
CA LEU A 227 -11.44 23.37 -17.12
C LEU A 227 -10.92 22.21 -17.98
N PHE A 228 -11.82 21.35 -18.46
CA PHE A 228 -11.49 20.15 -19.23
C PHE A 228 -11.80 20.27 -20.73
N ALA A 229 -12.04 21.48 -21.25
CA ALA A 229 -12.51 21.72 -22.62
C ALA A 229 -11.69 21.00 -23.71
N LYS A 230 -10.37 20.92 -23.53
CA LYS A 230 -9.44 20.27 -24.46
C LYS A 230 -9.60 18.75 -24.57
N TYR A 231 -10.36 18.11 -23.69
CA TYR A 231 -10.64 16.67 -23.72
C TYR A 231 -12.06 16.35 -24.19
N LEU A 232 -12.92 17.36 -24.31
CA LEU A 232 -14.35 17.20 -24.58
C LEU A 232 -14.70 17.37 -26.06
N ASP A 233 -13.78 17.82 -26.91
CA ASP A 233 -14.01 18.12 -28.34
C ASP A 233 -15.24 19.01 -28.58
N GLY A 234 -15.57 19.89 -27.62
CA GLY A 234 -16.73 20.78 -27.67
C GLY A 234 -18.07 20.14 -27.27
N HIS A 235 -18.10 18.86 -26.87
CA HIS A 235 -19.30 18.23 -26.33
C HIS A 235 -19.59 18.71 -24.89
N PRO A 236 -20.87 18.99 -24.56
CA PRO A 236 -21.24 19.44 -23.22
C PRO A 236 -21.16 18.30 -22.18
N LEU A 237 -21.07 18.71 -20.92
CA LEU A 237 -21.24 17.85 -19.75
C LEU A 237 -22.71 17.85 -19.30
N MET A 238 -23.20 16.68 -18.91
CA MET A 238 -24.59 16.42 -18.57
C MET A 238 -24.70 15.88 -17.14
N SER A 239 -25.79 16.21 -16.44
CA SER A 239 -26.11 15.67 -15.12
C SER A 239 -27.48 15.00 -15.14
N ASN A 240 -27.57 13.79 -14.59
CA ASN A 240 -28.81 13.06 -14.40
C ASN A 240 -29.33 13.11 -12.95
N ALA A 241 -28.68 13.89 -12.07
CA ALA A 241 -29.07 14.08 -10.67
C ALA A 241 -30.03 15.26 -10.50
N SER A 242 -31.18 15.21 -11.17
CA SER A 242 -32.19 16.30 -11.18
C SER A 242 -32.73 16.67 -9.78
N HIS A 243 -32.62 15.77 -8.80
CA HIS A 243 -33.07 15.95 -7.42
C HIS A 243 -32.04 16.69 -6.52
N LEU A 244 -30.76 16.75 -6.91
CA LEU A 244 -29.72 17.45 -6.15
C LEU A 244 -29.68 18.93 -6.56
N ARG A 245 -29.66 19.84 -5.58
CA ARG A 245 -29.61 21.30 -5.81
C ARG A 245 -28.29 21.89 -5.34
N GLY A 246 -27.78 22.88 -6.09
CA GLY A 246 -26.54 23.59 -5.77
C GLY A 246 -25.33 22.67 -5.67
N SER A 247 -24.47 22.93 -4.69
CA SER A 247 -23.25 22.17 -4.42
C SER A 247 -23.47 20.73 -3.93
N ALA A 248 -24.72 20.33 -3.63
CA ALA A 248 -25.04 18.98 -3.14
C ALA A 248 -24.70 17.85 -4.15
N GLN A 249 -24.49 18.17 -5.42
CA GLN A 249 -23.99 17.20 -6.40
C GLN A 249 -22.52 16.79 -6.20
N TRP A 250 -21.75 17.59 -5.48
CA TRP A 250 -20.37 17.28 -5.12
C TRP A 250 -20.34 16.51 -3.81
N ILE A 251 -20.21 15.20 -3.91
CA ILE A 251 -20.26 14.29 -2.77
C ILE A 251 -18.87 13.91 -2.30
N ARG A 252 -18.74 13.62 -1.01
CA ARG A 252 -17.55 12.98 -0.43
C ARG A 252 -17.83 11.50 -0.30
N PHE A 253 -16.86 10.67 -0.65
CA PHE A 253 -17.05 9.22 -0.60
C PHE A 253 -17.05 8.73 0.87
N PRO A 254 -18.09 8.01 1.32
CA PRO A 254 -18.10 7.38 2.63
C PRO A 254 -17.45 5.99 2.54
N ARG A 255 -16.26 5.82 3.12
CA ARG A 255 -15.69 4.49 3.37
C ARG A 255 -16.46 3.85 4.51
N VAL A 256 -17.13 2.73 4.24
CA VAL A 256 -17.87 1.95 5.23
C VAL A 256 -17.16 0.62 5.45
N VAL A 257 -16.91 0.28 6.71
CA VAL A 257 -16.51 -1.06 7.16
C VAL A 257 -17.40 -1.43 8.35
N ASN A 258 -17.85 -2.68 8.42
CA ASN A 258 -18.57 -3.20 9.58
C ASN A 258 -17.79 -4.38 10.16
N GLN A 259 -17.68 -4.43 11.50
CA GLN A 259 -17.01 -5.53 12.18
C GLN A 259 -17.86 -6.80 12.18
N GLU A 260 -19.18 -6.66 12.27
CA GLU A 260 -20.15 -7.76 12.15
C GLU A 260 -21.13 -7.46 11.03
N TRP A 261 -21.57 -8.49 10.30
CA TRP A 261 -22.52 -8.32 9.18
C TRP A 261 -23.90 -8.91 9.46
N VAL A 262 -24.07 -9.62 10.58
CA VAL A 262 -25.31 -10.31 10.93
C VAL A 262 -25.81 -9.83 12.29
N HIS A 263 -27.05 -9.35 12.32
CA HIS A 263 -27.79 -9.07 13.54
C HIS A 263 -28.97 -10.04 13.65
N TYR A 264 -29.32 -10.49 14.86
CA TYR A 264 -30.47 -11.38 15.07
C TYR A 264 -31.55 -10.61 15.81
N LYS A 265 -32.61 -10.20 15.10
CA LYS A 265 -33.74 -9.54 15.74
C LYS A 265 -34.73 -10.56 16.31
N PRO A 266 -35.39 -10.28 17.44
CA PRO A 266 -36.45 -11.13 17.97
C PRO A 266 -37.64 -11.23 17.01
N ARG A 267 -38.31 -12.39 16.98
CA ARG A 267 -39.54 -12.60 16.20
C ARG A 267 -40.75 -12.79 17.12
N ASN A 268 -41.90 -12.24 16.72
CA ASN A 268 -43.16 -12.45 17.43
C ASN A 268 -43.53 -13.94 17.38
N GLY A 269 -43.61 -14.60 18.54
CA GLY A 269 -43.88 -16.05 18.65
C GLY A 269 -42.67 -16.94 18.98
N GLY A 270 -41.48 -16.35 19.20
CA GLY A 270 -40.26 -17.08 19.57
C GLY A 270 -39.30 -17.30 18.40
N GLY A 271 -38.00 -17.37 18.70
CA GLY A 271 -36.93 -17.41 17.70
C GLY A 271 -36.40 -16.03 17.31
N SER A 272 -35.55 -15.98 16.29
CA SER A 272 -34.95 -14.75 15.77
C SER A 272 -34.87 -14.75 14.25
N THR A 273 -34.93 -13.56 13.66
CA THR A 273 -34.73 -13.33 12.22
C THR A 273 -33.35 -12.71 12.01
N PRO A 274 -32.46 -13.32 11.22
CA PRO A 274 -31.22 -12.68 10.83
C PRO A 274 -31.47 -11.49 9.89
N VAL A 275 -30.81 -10.37 10.20
CA VAL A 275 -30.69 -9.16 9.40
C VAL A 275 -29.24 -9.06 8.96
N VAL A 276 -29.00 -9.20 7.65
CA VAL A 276 -27.66 -9.34 7.06
C VAL A 276 -27.34 -8.11 6.22
N LEU A 277 -26.19 -7.49 6.44
CA LEU A 277 -25.70 -6.42 5.59
C LEU A 277 -25.14 -6.98 4.27
N MET A 278 -25.39 -6.30 3.15
CA MET A 278 -24.85 -6.66 1.84
C MET A 278 -24.56 -5.42 0.97
N GLY A 279 -23.53 -5.49 0.12
CA GLY A 279 -23.13 -4.39 -0.76
C GLY A 279 -22.70 -3.16 0.04
N ASP A 280 -22.97 -1.95 -0.50
CA ASP A 280 -22.56 -0.68 0.12
C ASP A 280 -23.08 -0.46 1.55
N ALA A 281 -24.13 -1.19 1.98
CA ALA A 281 -24.56 -1.19 3.38
C ALA A 281 -23.55 -1.88 4.31
N ALA A 282 -22.93 -2.97 3.85
CA ALA A 282 -21.93 -3.76 4.57
C ALA A 282 -20.52 -3.18 4.44
N HIS A 283 -20.14 -2.75 3.25
CA HIS A 283 -18.80 -2.26 2.96
C HIS A 283 -18.79 -1.47 1.66
N THR A 284 -17.92 -0.46 1.56
CA THR A 284 -17.74 0.30 0.32
C THR A 284 -16.30 0.21 -0.17
N ALA A 285 -16.12 0.33 -1.49
CA ALA A 285 -14.83 0.51 -2.15
C ALA A 285 -14.89 1.71 -3.09
N HIS A 286 -13.90 2.58 -3.00
CA HIS A 286 -13.85 3.80 -3.81
C HIS A 286 -13.92 3.49 -5.31
N PHE A 287 -14.67 4.32 -6.05
CA PHE A 287 -14.91 4.13 -7.49
C PHE A 287 -13.63 4.14 -8.33
N SER A 288 -12.54 4.68 -7.78
CA SER A 288 -11.23 4.76 -8.43
C SER A 288 -10.59 3.40 -8.74
N ILE A 289 -11.14 2.29 -8.23
CA ILE A 289 -10.75 0.91 -8.60
C ILE A 289 -11.89 0.12 -9.28
N GLY A 290 -13.01 0.78 -9.63
CA GLY A 290 -14.11 0.16 -10.39
C GLY A 290 -14.78 -1.04 -9.72
N SER A 291 -14.74 -1.16 -8.39
CA SER A 291 -15.12 -2.41 -7.69
C SER A 291 -16.42 -2.36 -6.89
N GLY A 292 -17.12 -1.22 -6.80
CA GLY A 292 -18.34 -1.09 -5.97
C GLY A 292 -19.49 -2.02 -6.43
N THR A 293 -19.88 -1.96 -7.70
CA THR A 293 -20.93 -2.84 -8.24
C THR A 293 -20.50 -4.30 -8.27
N LYS A 294 -19.23 -4.57 -8.56
CA LYS A 294 -18.62 -5.91 -8.47
C LYS A 294 -18.81 -6.51 -7.07
N LEU A 295 -18.45 -5.76 -6.02
CA LEU A 295 -18.59 -6.19 -4.63
C LEU A 295 -20.02 -6.58 -4.30
N ALA A 296 -20.98 -5.73 -4.69
CA ALA A 296 -22.41 -5.97 -4.47
C ALA A 296 -22.91 -7.27 -5.14
N LEU A 297 -22.53 -7.54 -6.39
CA LEU A 297 -22.93 -8.75 -7.11
C LEU A 297 -22.24 -10.01 -6.55
N GLU A 298 -20.96 -9.92 -6.20
CA GLU A 298 -20.22 -11.04 -5.62
C GLU A 298 -20.66 -11.36 -4.18
N ASP A 299 -21.08 -10.36 -3.40
CA ASP A 299 -21.70 -10.61 -2.09
C ASP A 299 -22.99 -11.43 -2.24
N ALA A 300 -23.81 -11.08 -3.24
CA ALA A 300 -25.04 -11.80 -3.55
C ALA A 300 -24.76 -13.26 -3.95
N ILE A 301 -23.76 -13.50 -4.80
CA ILE A 301 -23.32 -14.85 -5.18
C ILE A 301 -22.85 -15.62 -3.95
N ALA A 302 -21.92 -15.04 -3.17
CA ALA A 302 -21.32 -15.71 -2.02
C ALA A 302 -22.34 -16.08 -0.94
N LEU A 303 -23.33 -15.21 -0.69
CA LEU A 303 -24.40 -15.53 0.26
C LEU A 303 -25.33 -16.63 -0.29
N ALA A 304 -25.70 -16.58 -1.56
CA ALA A 304 -26.52 -17.63 -2.19
C ALA A 304 -25.80 -19.00 -2.15
N ASP A 305 -24.52 -19.04 -2.52
CA ASP A 305 -23.68 -20.26 -2.47
C ASP A 305 -23.55 -20.79 -1.03
N SER A 306 -23.40 -19.89 -0.05
CA SER A 306 -23.31 -20.29 1.36
C SER A 306 -24.61 -20.90 1.88
N ILE A 307 -25.77 -20.40 1.43
CA ILE A 307 -27.08 -20.97 1.77
C ILE A 307 -27.25 -22.36 1.13
N ASP A 308 -26.82 -22.54 -0.12
CA ASP A 308 -26.89 -23.83 -0.81
C ASP A 308 -25.97 -24.89 -0.21
N ALA A 309 -24.78 -24.48 0.22
CA ALA A 309 -23.81 -25.37 0.87
C ALA A 309 -24.26 -25.83 2.27
N HIS A 310 -25.20 -25.13 2.91
CA HIS A 310 -25.68 -25.43 4.27
C HIS A 310 -27.20 -25.57 4.31
N PRO A 311 -27.78 -26.58 3.63
CA PRO A 311 -29.22 -26.74 3.56
C PRO A 311 -29.82 -26.93 4.95
N HIS A 312 -30.89 -26.18 5.24
CA HIS A 312 -31.59 -26.18 6.53
C HIS A 312 -30.80 -25.61 7.73
N ASP A 313 -29.59 -25.09 7.55
CA ASP A 313 -28.82 -24.42 8.60
C ASP A 313 -28.39 -23.01 8.18
N LEU A 314 -29.35 -22.08 8.27
CA LEU A 314 -29.11 -20.68 7.91
C LEU A 314 -28.03 -20.03 8.80
N ARG A 315 -27.89 -20.47 10.06
CA ARG A 315 -26.86 -19.90 10.94
C ARG A 315 -25.47 -20.30 10.45
N ALA A 316 -25.25 -21.58 10.11
CA ALA A 316 -23.99 -22.03 9.51
C ALA A 316 -23.71 -21.32 8.18
N ALA A 317 -24.72 -21.16 7.31
CA ALA A 317 -24.59 -20.42 6.06
C ALA A 317 -24.09 -18.97 6.27
N LEU A 318 -24.66 -18.26 7.25
CA LEU A 318 -24.31 -16.86 7.53
C LEU A 318 -22.91 -16.71 8.15
N THR A 319 -22.50 -17.66 8.99
CA THR A 319 -21.12 -17.73 9.48
C THR A 319 -20.16 -17.96 8.32
N HIS A 320 -20.43 -18.96 7.46
CA HIS A 320 -19.60 -19.26 6.29
C HIS A 320 -19.48 -18.06 5.32
N TYR A 321 -20.58 -17.35 5.08
CA TYR A 321 -20.59 -16.12 4.27
C TYR A 321 -19.67 -15.05 4.88
N THR A 322 -19.79 -14.80 6.19
CA THR A 322 -18.99 -13.77 6.87
C THR A 322 -17.50 -14.13 6.85
N ASP A 323 -17.15 -15.37 7.19
CA ASP A 323 -15.76 -15.84 7.27
C ASP A 323 -15.06 -15.80 5.91
N THR A 324 -15.76 -16.24 4.86
CA THR A 324 -15.19 -16.29 3.51
C THR A 324 -15.12 -14.88 2.90
N ARG A 325 -16.24 -14.13 2.97
CA ARG A 325 -16.37 -12.89 2.21
C ARG A 325 -15.61 -11.72 2.84
N SER A 326 -15.48 -11.68 4.17
CA SER A 326 -14.74 -10.62 4.86
C SER A 326 -13.28 -10.52 4.41
N VAL A 327 -12.62 -11.65 4.15
CA VAL A 327 -11.22 -11.69 3.68
C VAL A 327 -11.06 -11.05 2.29
N ASP A 328 -11.94 -11.38 1.35
CA ASP A 328 -11.89 -10.85 -0.01
C ASP A 328 -12.25 -9.37 -0.07
N VAL A 329 -13.27 -8.97 0.71
CA VAL A 329 -13.63 -7.56 0.86
C VAL A 329 -12.47 -6.76 1.44
N LEU A 330 -11.80 -7.26 2.47
CA LEU A 330 -10.65 -6.59 3.08
C LEU A 330 -9.52 -6.34 2.07
N ARG A 331 -9.24 -7.31 1.18
CA ARG A 331 -8.25 -7.14 0.10
C ARG A 331 -8.64 -6.01 -0.86
N ILE A 332 -9.90 -5.96 -1.28
CA ILE A 332 -10.41 -4.94 -2.21
C ILE A 332 -10.44 -3.56 -1.54
N GLN A 333 -10.86 -3.48 -0.27
CA GLN A 333 -10.88 -2.23 0.49
C GLN A 333 -9.48 -1.67 0.74
N ASN A 334 -8.48 -2.53 1.00
CA ASN A 334 -7.09 -2.09 1.10
C ASN A 334 -6.59 -1.49 -0.23
N ALA A 335 -6.89 -2.13 -1.37
CA ALA A 335 -6.55 -1.59 -2.69
C ALA A 335 -7.29 -0.26 -2.99
N ALA A 336 -8.57 -0.17 -2.59
CA ALA A 336 -9.37 1.04 -2.72
C ALA A 336 -8.82 2.18 -1.86
N ARG A 337 -8.41 1.90 -0.62
CA ARG A 337 -7.78 2.86 0.28
C ARG A 337 -6.51 3.43 -0.35
N ASN A 338 -5.59 2.57 -0.78
CA ASN A 338 -4.33 3.00 -1.41
C ASN A 338 -4.58 3.86 -2.67
N SER A 339 -5.57 3.49 -3.49
CA SER A 339 -5.96 4.25 -4.68
C SER A 339 -6.56 5.61 -4.31
N THR A 340 -7.47 5.66 -3.33
CA THR A 340 -8.09 6.89 -2.84
C THR A 340 -7.05 7.86 -2.29
N GLU A 341 -6.16 7.39 -1.41
CA GLU A 341 -5.09 8.21 -0.83
C GLU A 341 -4.17 8.78 -1.90
N TRP A 342 -3.91 8.05 -2.99
CA TRP A 342 -3.13 8.57 -4.12
C TRP A 342 -3.82 9.77 -4.79
N PHE A 343 -5.15 9.69 -5.04
CA PHE A 343 -5.92 10.78 -5.66
C PHE A 343 -6.12 11.98 -4.73
N GLU A 344 -6.28 11.76 -3.42
CA GLU A 344 -6.34 12.83 -2.41
C GLU A 344 -5.02 13.61 -2.32
N HIS A 345 -3.91 12.99 -2.77
CA HIS A 345 -2.57 13.54 -2.64
C HIS A 345 -1.82 13.67 -3.99
N VAL A 346 -2.51 13.95 -5.09
CA VAL A 346 -1.88 14.19 -6.42
C VAL A 346 -0.73 15.21 -6.35
N SER A 347 -0.85 16.22 -5.47
CA SER A 347 0.22 17.22 -5.26
C SER A 347 1.55 16.63 -4.82
N ARG A 348 1.55 15.46 -4.17
CA ARG A 348 2.77 14.72 -3.78
C ARG A 348 3.60 14.33 -5.01
N TYR A 349 2.93 13.94 -6.09
CA TYR A 349 3.56 13.46 -7.33
C TYR A 349 3.69 14.58 -8.38
N ALA A 350 3.33 15.81 -8.03
CA ALA A 350 3.32 16.92 -8.96
C ALA A 350 4.70 17.22 -9.57
N SER A 351 5.80 16.80 -8.95
CA SER A 351 7.17 16.95 -9.45
C SER A 351 7.59 15.89 -10.46
N PHE A 352 6.85 14.78 -10.59
CA PHE A 352 7.22 13.68 -11.46
C PHE A 352 7.19 14.09 -12.93
N GLU A 353 8.02 13.40 -13.72
CA GLU A 353 7.88 13.40 -15.18
C GLU A 353 6.67 12.54 -15.58
N PRO A 354 6.03 12.84 -16.73
CA PRO A 354 4.81 12.14 -17.17
C PRO A 354 4.93 10.61 -17.17
N GLU A 355 6.11 10.07 -17.52
CA GLU A 355 6.39 8.64 -17.54
C GLU A 355 6.25 8.01 -16.15
N GLN A 356 6.89 8.59 -15.12
CA GLN A 356 6.80 8.11 -13.74
C GLN A 356 5.45 8.42 -13.09
N PHE A 357 4.83 9.56 -13.42
CA PHE A 357 3.49 9.89 -12.96
C PHE A 357 2.46 8.87 -13.45
N ALA A 358 2.47 8.53 -14.74
CA ALA A 358 1.60 7.51 -15.32
C ALA A 358 1.86 6.14 -14.70
N TYR A 359 3.12 5.73 -14.56
CA TYR A 359 3.45 4.46 -13.90
C TYR A 359 2.93 4.40 -12.46
N SER A 360 3.17 5.45 -11.67
CA SER A 360 2.69 5.54 -10.29
C SER A 360 1.17 5.47 -10.23
N LEU A 361 0.46 6.14 -11.14
CA LEU A 361 -0.99 6.09 -11.23
C LEU A 361 -1.47 4.67 -11.54
N LEU A 362 -0.93 4.01 -12.57
CA LEU A 362 -1.34 2.66 -12.99
C LEU A 362 -1.15 1.61 -11.86
N THR A 363 -0.11 1.77 -11.04
CA THR A 363 0.26 0.84 -9.96
C THR A 363 -0.19 1.28 -8.56
N ARG A 364 -0.95 2.38 -8.43
CA ARG A 364 -1.36 2.99 -7.15
C ARG A 364 -2.10 2.04 -6.22
N SER A 365 -2.94 1.16 -6.78
CA SER A 365 -3.78 0.22 -6.01
C SER A 365 -2.96 -0.92 -5.40
N GLN A 366 -1.71 -1.10 -5.85
CA GLN A 366 -0.83 -2.23 -5.52
C GLN A 366 -1.35 -3.61 -5.96
N ARG A 367 -2.47 -3.67 -6.69
CA ARG A 367 -2.96 -4.88 -7.35
C ARG A 367 -2.27 -5.14 -8.68
N ILE A 368 -1.91 -4.07 -9.37
CA ILE A 368 -1.09 -4.12 -10.58
C ILE A 368 0.35 -3.87 -10.12
N SER A 369 1.18 -4.91 -10.22
CA SER A 369 2.62 -4.83 -9.99
C SER A 369 3.39 -4.61 -11.28
N HIS A 370 4.71 -4.54 -11.21
CA HIS A 370 5.55 -4.32 -12.39
C HIS A 370 5.44 -5.47 -13.39
N GLU A 371 5.55 -6.72 -12.94
CA GLU A 371 5.42 -7.87 -13.82
C GLU A 371 3.98 -8.07 -14.32
N ASN A 372 2.96 -7.81 -13.49
CA ASN A 372 1.58 -7.83 -13.98
C ASN A 372 1.34 -6.75 -15.05
N LEU A 373 1.94 -5.57 -14.91
CA LEU A 373 1.85 -4.53 -15.94
C LEU A 373 2.60 -4.94 -17.22
N ARG A 374 3.66 -5.75 -17.12
CA ARG A 374 4.36 -6.30 -18.29
C ARG A 374 3.53 -7.35 -19.01
N GLU A 375 2.81 -8.20 -18.28
CA GLU A 375 1.86 -9.15 -18.86
C GLU A 375 0.74 -8.44 -19.63
N ARG A 376 0.29 -7.28 -19.13
CA ARG A 376 -0.71 -6.43 -19.78
C ARG A 376 -0.14 -5.68 -20.99
N ASP A 377 0.98 -4.99 -20.80
CA ASP A 377 1.57 -4.11 -21.81
C ASP A 377 3.10 -4.12 -21.75
N ALA A 378 3.69 -5.14 -22.38
CA ALA A 378 5.13 -5.29 -22.47
C ALA A 378 5.82 -4.15 -23.26
N ILE A 379 5.10 -3.44 -24.14
CA ILE A 379 5.65 -2.33 -24.93
C ILE A 379 5.78 -1.09 -24.04
N TYR A 380 4.73 -0.76 -23.29
CA TYR A 380 4.74 0.31 -22.30
C TYR A 380 5.83 0.07 -21.25
N VAL A 381 5.87 -1.11 -20.63
CA VAL A 381 6.86 -1.39 -19.57
C VAL A 381 8.28 -1.30 -20.12
N ARG A 382 8.56 -1.84 -21.30
CA ARG A 382 9.89 -1.73 -21.93
C ARG A 382 10.28 -0.28 -22.17
N SER A 383 9.34 0.53 -22.66
CA SER A 383 9.57 1.96 -22.92
C SER A 383 9.84 2.72 -21.61
N PHE A 384 9.09 2.41 -20.55
CA PHE A 384 9.29 2.97 -19.23
C PHE A 384 10.65 2.57 -18.62
N GLU A 385 11.02 1.28 -18.70
CA GLU A 385 12.31 0.79 -18.22
C GLU A 385 13.49 1.46 -18.94
N GLN A 386 13.37 1.67 -20.26
CA GLN A 386 14.38 2.40 -21.03
C GLN A 386 14.49 3.86 -20.58
N TRP A 387 13.37 4.55 -20.36
CA TRP A 387 13.35 5.91 -19.81
C TRP A 387 14.02 5.96 -18.43
N LEU A 388 13.69 5.02 -17.54
CA LEU A 388 14.26 4.98 -16.19
C LEU A 388 15.77 4.66 -16.21
N ALA A 389 16.21 3.73 -17.07
CA ALA A 389 17.63 3.41 -17.23
C ALA A 389 18.43 4.62 -17.75
N GLN A 390 17.88 5.39 -18.71
CA GLN A 390 18.49 6.64 -19.17
C GLN A 390 18.60 7.67 -18.04
N LYS A 391 17.57 7.80 -17.19
CA LYS A 391 17.60 8.66 -16.01
C LYS A 391 18.65 8.23 -14.99
N ALA A 392 18.91 6.93 -14.89
CA ALA A 392 19.98 6.38 -14.06
C ALA A 392 21.38 6.50 -14.70
N GLY A 393 21.52 7.20 -15.84
CA GLY A 393 22.81 7.42 -16.49
C GLY A 393 23.27 6.29 -17.40
N ILE A 394 22.43 5.28 -17.67
CA ILE A 394 22.75 4.20 -18.60
C ILE A 394 22.46 4.67 -20.04
N GLN A 395 23.53 4.84 -20.82
CA GLN A 395 23.41 5.00 -22.27
C GLN A 395 23.28 3.63 -22.93
N HIS A 396 22.06 3.19 -23.18
CA HIS A 396 21.83 1.95 -23.91
C HIS A 396 22.31 2.06 -25.37
N ALA A 397 23.00 1.02 -25.86
CA ALA A 397 23.03 0.76 -27.30
C ALA A 397 21.60 0.52 -27.77
N ARG A 398 21.20 1.08 -28.92
CA ARG A 398 19.85 0.95 -29.49
C ARG A 398 19.39 -0.52 -29.69
N ASP A 399 20.33 -1.47 -29.60
CA ASP A 399 20.17 -2.91 -29.84
C ASP A 399 20.27 -3.80 -28.58
N ALA A 400 20.13 -3.24 -27.37
CA ALA A 400 20.13 -4.06 -26.14
C ALA A 400 18.99 -5.09 -26.17
N LYS A 401 19.33 -6.39 -26.04
CA LYS A 401 18.38 -7.51 -26.16
C LYS A 401 17.29 -7.53 -25.07
N GLN A 402 17.52 -6.86 -23.94
CA GLN A 402 16.62 -6.82 -22.79
C GLN A 402 16.64 -5.43 -22.13
N SER A 403 15.48 -4.94 -21.69
CA SER A 403 15.37 -3.73 -20.86
C SER A 403 15.91 -4.02 -19.45
N ILE A 404 16.46 -3.00 -18.79
CA ILE A 404 16.98 -3.12 -17.43
C ILE A 404 15.82 -2.92 -16.44
N PRO A 405 15.49 -3.92 -15.60
CA PRO A 405 14.46 -3.77 -14.58
C PRO A 405 14.82 -2.65 -13.60
N PRO A 406 13.83 -1.92 -13.06
CA PRO A 406 14.08 -0.80 -12.13
C PRO A 406 15.03 -1.15 -10.98
N MET A 407 14.90 -2.36 -10.42
CA MET A 407 15.77 -2.92 -9.38
C MET A 407 17.25 -2.92 -9.74
N PHE A 408 17.61 -3.11 -11.01
CA PHE A 408 18.99 -3.21 -11.51
C PHE A 408 19.54 -1.92 -12.11
N THR A 409 18.78 -0.82 -12.04
CA THR A 409 19.32 0.50 -12.37
C THR A 409 20.29 0.97 -11.28
N PRO A 410 21.42 1.60 -11.63
CA PRO A 410 22.37 2.13 -10.65
C PRO A 410 21.75 3.31 -9.89
N PHE A 411 22.34 3.61 -8.74
CA PHE A 411 21.98 4.76 -7.92
C PHE A 411 23.24 5.43 -7.38
N SER A 412 23.39 6.73 -7.63
CA SER A 412 24.52 7.52 -7.14
C SER A 412 24.05 8.51 -6.10
N VAL A 413 24.80 8.61 -5.01
CA VAL A 413 24.62 9.62 -3.97
C VAL A 413 25.99 10.01 -3.46
N ARG A 414 26.26 11.32 -3.42
CA ARG A 414 27.62 11.85 -3.25
C ARG A 414 28.56 11.20 -4.28
N ASP A 415 29.72 10.71 -3.85
CA ASP A 415 30.71 10.06 -4.70
C ASP A 415 30.51 8.54 -4.78
N VAL A 416 29.51 7.99 -4.08
CA VAL A 416 29.22 6.55 -4.05
C VAL A 416 28.18 6.20 -5.09
N THR A 417 28.51 5.23 -5.94
CA THR A 417 27.58 4.63 -6.90
C THR A 417 27.32 3.17 -6.53
N LEU A 418 26.05 2.83 -6.36
CA LEU A 418 25.56 1.47 -6.19
C LEU A 418 25.18 0.91 -7.56
N LYS A 419 25.60 -0.32 -7.84
CA LYS A 419 25.31 -1.00 -9.12
C LYS A 419 23.83 -1.35 -9.33
N ASN A 420 23.03 -1.38 -8.27
CA ASN A 420 21.60 -1.64 -8.30
C ASN A 420 20.90 -1.06 -7.06
N ARG A 421 19.57 -1.17 -6.99
CA ARG A 421 18.72 -0.58 -5.95
C ARG A 421 18.53 -1.44 -4.70
N VAL A 422 19.27 -2.54 -4.58
CA VAL A 422 19.06 -3.55 -3.53
C VAL A 422 20.05 -3.34 -2.40
N VAL A 423 19.50 -3.19 -1.19
CA VAL A 423 20.25 -3.08 0.06
C VAL A 423 19.99 -4.32 0.91
N VAL A 424 21.03 -4.92 1.46
CA VAL A 424 20.89 -5.89 2.56
C VAL A 424 20.71 -5.09 3.84
N SER A 425 19.54 -5.21 4.46
CA SER A 425 19.17 -4.46 5.66
C SER A 425 20.13 -4.77 6.83
N PRO A 426 20.38 -3.80 7.74
CA PRO A 426 20.96 -4.09 9.05
C PRO A 426 20.14 -5.15 9.77
N MET A 427 20.79 -6.22 10.24
CA MET A 427 20.14 -7.35 10.94
C MET A 427 21.05 -7.84 12.07
N ALA A 428 20.67 -7.65 13.33
CA ALA A 428 21.46 -8.11 14.47
C ALA A 428 21.72 -9.63 14.41
N GLN A 429 22.98 -10.02 14.48
CA GLN A 429 23.42 -11.42 14.47
C GLN A 429 23.75 -11.94 15.86
N TYR A 430 23.99 -11.03 16.81
CA TYR A 430 24.29 -11.37 18.21
C TYR A 430 25.47 -12.35 18.37
N SER A 431 26.48 -12.22 17.50
CA SER A 431 27.59 -13.17 17.37
C SER A 431 28.97 -12.55 17.65
N ALA A 432 29.02 -11.32 18.17
CA ALA A 432 30.25 -10.66 18.58
C ALA A 432 30.63 -11.10 20.01
N VAL A 433 31.92 -11.01 20.33
CA VAL A 433 32.44 -11.25 21.69
C VAL A 433 33.05 -9.96 22.18
N ASP A 434 32.50 -9.41 23.27
CA ASP A 434 32.87 -8.10 23.82
C ASP A 434 32.81 -6.91 22.84
N GLY A 435 32.03 -7.08 21.77
CA GLY A 435 31.89 -6.11 20.68
C GLY A 435 32.79 -6.41 19.48
N THR A 436 33.77 -7.32 19.61
CA THR A 436 34.66 -7.72 18.53
C THR A 436 33.94 -8.68 17.58
N VAL A 437 33.90 -8.31 16.29
CA VAL A 437 33.39 -9.19 15.23
C VAL A 437 34.40 -10.26 14.85
N GLY A 438 33.91 -11.48 14.61
CA GLY A 438 34.74 -12.61 14.17
C GLY A 438 34.32 -13.24 12.85
N ASP A 439 34.79 -14.47 12.64
CA ASP A 439 34.61 -15.22 11.38
C ASP A 439 33.14 -15.45 10.99
N TYR A 440 32.21 -15.48 11.97
CA TYR A 440 30.78 -15.50 11.69
C TYR A 440 30.35 -14.31 10.83
N HIS A 441 30.74 -13.08 11.22
CA HIS A 441 30.37 -11.86 10.50
C HIS A 441 31.07 -11.80 9.14
N LEU A 442 32.32 -12.24 9.07
CA LEU A 442 33.07 -12.34 7.83
C LEU A 442 32.35 -13.26 6.82
N ALA A 443 31.96 -14.47 7.23
CA ALA A 443 31.20 -15.39 6.39
C ALA A 443 29.81 -14.83 6.07
N HIS A 444 29.13 -14.26 7.06
CA HIS A 444 27.79 -13.71 6.90
C HIS A 444 27.76 -12.58 5.86
N LEU A 445 28.55 -11.52 6.07
CA LEU A 445 28.56 -10.33 5.22
C LEU A 445 29.18 -10.62 3.85
N GLY A 446 30.29 -11.38 3.82
CA GLY A 446 30.94 -11.77 2.57
C GLY A 446 30.02 -12.56 1.63
N ALA A 447 29.21 -13.49 2.16
CA ALA A 447 28.25 -14.24 1.35
C ALA A 447 27.19 -13.33 0.69
N ARG A 448 26.70 -12.30 1.40
CA ARG A 448 25.70 -11.36 0.86
C ARG A 448 26.30 -10.36 -0.12
N ALA A 449 27.55 -9.93 0.12
CA ALA A 449 28.29 -9.09 -0.82
C ALA A 449 28.48 -9.78 -2.18
N MET A 450 28.81 -11.07 -2.16
CA MET A 450 28.87 -11.92 -3.36
C MET A 450 27.49 -12.23 -3.95
N GLY A 451 26.43 -12.00 -3.19
CA GLY A 451 25.04 -12.32 -3.51
C GLY A 451 24.33 -11.31 -4.41
N GLY A 452 25.04 -10.31 -4.93
CA GLY A 452 24.57 -9.42 -5.99
C GLY A 452 23.94 -8.11 -5.52
N ALA A 453 23.76 -7.86 -4.21
CA ALA A 453 23.24 -6.59 -3.72
C ALA A 453 24.18 -5.40 -4.01
N GLY A 454 23.62 -4.20 -4.13
CA GLY A 454 24.39 -2.97 -4.36
C GLY A 454 25.06 -2.46 -3.09
N LEU A 455 24.39 -2.61 -1.94
CA LEU A 455 24.87 -2.20 -0.63
C LEU A 455 24.60 -3.31 0.40
N VAL A 456 25.60 -3.66 1.20
CA VAL A 456 25.46 -4.55 2.35
C VAL A 456 25.65 -3.73 3.63
N MET A 457 24.59 -3.58 4.41
CA MET A 457 24.68 -2.92 5.70
C MET A 457 25.07 -3.92 6.79
N THR A 458 26.01 -3.54 7.65
CA THR A 458 26.25 -4.28 8.89
C THR A 458 25.04 -4.16 9.82
N GLU A 459 24.96 -5.05 10.81
CA GLU A 459 24.04 -4.84 11.93
C GLU A 459 24.37 -3.58 12.73
N MET A 460 23.44 -3.17 13.60
CA MET A 460 23.66 -2.05 14.51
C MET A 460 24.94 -2.29 15.33
N THR A 461 25.93 -1.46 15.06
CA THR A 461 27.23 -1.48 15.72
C THR A 461 27.24 -0.41 16.79
N CYS A 462 27.49 -0.84 18.03
CA CYS A 462 27.26 -0.03 19.21
C CYS A 462 28.45 0.88 19.50
N VAL A 463 28.18 2.14 19.85
CA VAL A 463 29.23 3.15 20.05
C VAL A 463 29.92 3.07 21.42
N SER A 464 29.40 2.26 22.32
CA SER A 464 29.93 1.98 23.67
C SER A 464 29.53 0.58 24.14
N PRO A 465 30.22 0.02 25.16
CA PRO A 465 29.83 -1.24 25.79
C PRO A 465 28.40 -1.22 26.33
N GLU A 466 27.99 -0.12 26.96
CA GLU A 466 26.68 0.08 27.59
C GLU A 466 25.58 0.32 26.54
N GLY A 467 25.97 0.80 25.35
CA GLY A 467 25.08 1.00 24.21
C GLY A 467 24.66 -0.28 23.49
N ARG A 468 25.19 -1.44 23.89
CA ARG A 468 24.83 -2.73 23.29
C ARG A 468 23.41 -3.15 23.64
N ILE A 469 22.70 -3.77 22.67
CA ILE A 469 21.41 -4.41 22.94
C ILE A 469 21.65 -5.62 23.84
N THR A 470 22.57 -6.50 23.41
CA THR A 470 22.92 -7.75 24.08
C THR A 470 24.45 -7.89 24.16
N PRO A 471 24.99 -8.79 25.00
CA PRO A 471 26.42 -9.08 25.02
C PRO A 471 27.00 -9.49 23.66
N GLY A 472 26.17 -10.07 22.78
CA GLY A 472 26.55 -10.51 21.44
C GLY A 472 26.55 -9.42 20.37
N CYS A 473 26.21 -8.17 20.70
CA CYS A 473 26.21 -7.07 19.73
C CYS A 473 27.62 -6.59 19.41
N PRO A 474 27.92 -6.27 18.13
CA PRO A 474 29.20 -5.69 17.76
C PRO A 474 29.34 -4.25 18.25
N GLY A 475 30.58 -3.82 18.41
CA GLY A 475 30.95 -2.48 18.84
C GLY A 475 31.88 -1.77 17.89
N MET A 476 32.03 -0.46 18.08
CA MET A 476 33.04 0.39 17.45
C MET A 476 33.56 1.41 18.48
N TYR A 477 34.27 0.90 19.50
CA TYR A 477 34.72 1.70 20.65
C TYR A 477 36.11 1.30 21.19
N SER A 478 36.78 0.34 20.55
CA SER A 478 38.14 -0.10 20.87
C SER A 478 38.93 -0.32 19.58
N ASP A 479 40.25 -0.21 19.64
CA ASP A 479 41.12 -0.41 18.48
C ASP A 479 40.97 -1.83 17.88
N GLU A 480 40.71 -2.83 18.72
CA GLU A 480 40.45 -4.20 18.28
C GLU A 480 39.22 -4.30 17.38
N HIS A 481 38.17 -3.52 17.65
CA HIS A 481 36.97 -3.50 16.81
C HIS A 481 37.27 -2.89 15.44
N LEU A 482 38.08 -1.83 15.39
CA LEU A 482 38.51 -1.21 14.14
C LEU A 482 39.24 -2.22 13.25
N GLU A 483 40.25 -2.92 13.79
CA GLU A 483 41.00 -3.93 13.03
C GLU A 483 40.11 -5.09 12.56
N ALA A 484 39.21 -5.57 13.43
CA ALA A 484 38.29 -6.65 13.10
C ALA A 484 37.31 -6.27 11.97
N TRP A 485 36.77 -5.05 12.02
CA TRP A 485 35.90 -4.54 10.96
C TRP A 485 36.66 -4.28 9.66
N ARG A 486 37.87 -3.71 9.73
CA ARG A 486 38.71 -3.48 8.55
C ARG A 486 38.96 -4.77 7.77
N ARG A 487 39.26 -5.88 8.46
CA ARG A 487 39.40 -7.21 7.83
C ARG A 487 38.18 -7.60 7.00
N ILE A 488 36.97 -7.32 7.48
CA ILE A 488 35.72 -7.65 6.79
C ILE A 488 35.48 -6.72 5.60
N VAL A 489 35.69 -5.40 5.79
CA VAL A 489 35.53 -4.40 4.73
C VAL A 489 36.49 -4.67 3.57
N ASP A 490 37.78 -4.87 3.87
CA ASP A 490 38.81 -5.18 2.88
C ASP A 490 38.46 -6.44 2.09
N LEU A 491 37.96 -7.48 2.76
CA LEU A 491 37.53 -8.70 2.11
C LEU A 491 36.36 -8.45 1.15
N VAL A 492 35.33 -7.71 1.58
CA VAL A 492 34.16 -7.39 0.74
C VAL A 492 34.57 -6.62 -0.52
N HIS A 493 35.43 -5.61 -0.37
CA HIS A 493 35.97 -4.84 -1.50
C HIS A 493 36.88 -5.66 -2.41
N GLN A 494 37.61 -6.63 -1.87
CA GLN A 494 38.48 -7.50 -2.66
C GLN A 494 37.70 -8.53 -3.48
N MET A 495 36.63 -9.10 -2.91
CA MET A 495 35.92 -10.24 -3.52
C MET A 495 34.70 -9.83 -4.36
N SER A 496 34.15 -8.64 -4.13
CA SER A 496 32.90 -8.19 -4.74
C SER A 496 32.94 -6.72 -5.13
N ASP A 497 31.97 -6.33 -5.94
CA ASP A 497 31.65 -4.96 -6.33
C ASP A 497 30.54 -4.33 -5.45
N ALA A 498 30.11 -5.00 -4.39
CA ALA A 498 29.16 -4.46 -3.43
C ALA A 498 29.81 -3.38 -2.57
N LYS A 499 29.03 -2.34 -2.25
CA LYS A 499 29.40 -1.38 -1.21
C LYS A 499 29.06 -1.95 0.16
N ILE A 500 29.82 -1.54 1.18
CA ILE A 500 29.56 -1.94 2.57
C ILE A 500 29.34 -0.71 3.45
N GLY A 501 28.26 -0.73 4.23
CA GLY A 501 27.89 0.36 5.12
C GLY A 501 27.79 -0.07 6.57
N MET A 502 28.01 0.86 7.49
CA MET A 502 27.91 0.63 8.93
C MET A 502 26.71 1.36 9.51
N GLN A 503 25.83 0.64 10.22
CA GLN A 503 24.80 1.27 11.05
C GLN A 503 25.34 1.50 12.46
N LEU A 504 25.43 2.76 12.90
CA LEU A 504 25.83 3.12 14.26
C LEU A 504 24.61 3.36 15.15
N GLY A 505 24.65 2.85 16.38
CA GLY A 505 23.55 3.02 17.33
C GLY A 505 23.94 2.87 18.80
N HIS A 506 22.97 3.15 19.66
CA HIS A 506 23.04 2.97 21.10
C HIS A 506 21.66 2.50 21.58
N ALA A 507 21.57 1.37 22.26
CA ALA A 507 20.30 0.70 22.53
C ALA A 507 19.44 1.40 23.60
N GLY A 508 20.04 2.24 24.45
CA GLY A 508 19.31 3.06 25.42
C GLY A 508 18.50 2.21 26.40
N ALA A 509 17.21 2.51 26.60
CA ALA A 509 16.33 1.72 27.48
C ALA A 509 16.13 0.26 27.06
N LYS A 510 16.53 -0.11 25.84
CA LYS A 510 16.47 -1.48 25.29
C LYS A 510 17.83 -2.20 25.31
N ALA A 511 18.81 -1.62 26.00
CA ALA A 511 20.11 -2.24 26.24
C ALA A 511 20.06 -3.32 27.32
N SER A 512 21.13 -4.10 27.44
CA SER A 512 21.31 -5.11 28.50
C SER A 512 20.21 -6.20 28.48
N THR A 513 19.91 -6.73 27.29
CA THR A 513 18.97 -7.83 27.11
C THR A 513 19.67 -9.10 26.63
N ARG A 514 18.96 -10.23 26.75
CA ARG A 514 19.42 -11.53 26.25
C ARG A 514 19.50 -11.52 24.72
N VAL A 515 20.32 -12.42 24.17
CA VAL A 515 20.23 -12.73 22.74
C VAL A 515 18.84 -13.28 22.41
N SER A 516 18.36 -12.98 21.20
CA SER A 516 16.94 -13.15 20.86
C SER A 516 16.38 -14.56 21.06
N TRP A 517 17.17 -15.60 20.80
CA TRP A 517 16.76 -17.00 20.97
C TRP A 517 16.75 -17.49 22.43
N GLU A 518 17.27 -16.69 23.39
CA GLU A 518 17.22 -16.95 24.84
C GLU A 518 16.13 -16.12 25.55
N GLY A 519 15.39 -15.32 24.79
CA GLY A 519 14.31 -14.45 25.27
C GLY A 519 14.45 -13.04 24.70
N ILE A 520 13.70 -12.75 23.63
CA ILE A 520 13.65 -11.42 23.02
C ILE A 520 13.23 -10.35 24.03
N ASP A 521 13.98 -9.23 24.05
CA ASP A 521 13.79 -8.08 24.94
C ASP A 521 13.85 -8.37 26.46
N GLN A 522 14.11 -9.62 26.85
CA GLN A 522 14.21 -10.01 28.25
C GLN A 522 15.54 -9.55 28.85
N PRO A 523 15.55 -9.07 30.10
CA PRO A 523 16.80 -8.70 30.76
C PRO A 523 17.72 -9.91 30.92
N LEU A 524 19.02 -9.65 31.03
CA LEU A 524 19.98 -10.72 31.35
C LEU A 524 19.63 -11.38 32.69
N PRO A 525 19.85 -12.70 32.85
CA PRO A 525 19.66 -13.38 34.14
C PRO A 525 20.48 -12.74 35.25
N ASP A 526 21.75 -12.41 34.95
CA ASP A 526 22.71 -11.78 35.83
C ASP A 526 23.60 -10.81 35.03
N GLY A 527 24.26 -9.87 35.71
CA GLY A 527 25.26 -8.99 35.08
C GLY A 527 24.68 -7.88 34.19
N ASN A 528 23.44 -7.44 34.43
CA ASN A 528 22.91 -6.25 33.75
C ASN A 528 23.77 -5.01 34.06
N TRP A 529 24.00 -4.19 33.05
CA TRP A 529 24.66 -2.89 33.20
C TRP A 529 23.62 -1.75 33.31
N PRO A 530 23.99 -0.58 33.89
CA PRO A 530 23.12 0.59 33.91
C PRO A 530 22.74 1.04 32.50
N ILE A 531 21.47 1.40 32.30
CA ILE A 531 20.94 1.83 31.01
C ILE A 531 20.34 3.23 31.09
N VAL A 532 20.42 3.96 29.98
CA VAL A 532 20.08 5.38 29.90
C VAL A 532 19.07 5.65 28.78
N SER A 533 18.22 6.67 28.93
CA SER A 533 17.24 7.08 27.92
C SER A 533 16.92 8.57 28.02
N ALA A 534 16.09 9.11 27.14
CA ALA A 534 15.61 10.49 27.23
C ALA A 534 14.92 10.79 28.59
N SER A 535 14.13 9.85 29.10
CA SER A 535 13.43 9.92 30.39
C SER A 535 13.43 8.57 31.09
N PRO A 536 13.12 8.50 32.40
CA PRO A 536 13.07 7.22 33.10
C PRO A 536 11.93 6.36 32.56
N GLN A 537 12.23 5.14 32.14
CA GLN A 537 11.24 4.19 31.59
C GLN A 537 11.70 2.73 31.66
N GLN A 538 10.75 1.81 31.51
CA GLN A 538 10.97 0.39 31.23
C GLN A 538 10.37 0.06 29.86
N TYR A 539 11.10 -0.69 29.03
CA TYR A 539 10.56 -1.12 27.74
C TYR A 539 9.46 -2.19 27.91
N LEU A 540 9.74 -3.26 28.66
CA LEU A 540 8.73 -4.20 29.15
C LEU A 540 8.31 -3.79 30.56
N ALA A 541 7.08 -3.30 30.71
CA ALA A 541 6.54 -2.85 31.99
C ALA A 541 6.62 -3.96 33.06
N GLY A 542 7.28 -3.66 34.19
CA GLY A 542 7.47 -4.61 35.28
C GLY A 542 8.49 -5.73 35.03
N VAL A 543 9.15 -5.77 33.87
CA VAL A 543 10.11 -6.83 33.49
C VAL A 543 11.49 -6.26 33.18
N SER A 544 11.60 -5.26 32.29
CA SER A 544 12.89 -4.63 31.98
C SER A 544 13.41 -3.82 33.17
N GLN A 545 14.72 -3.62 33.31
CA GLN A 545 15.25 -2.66 34.28
C GLN A 545 14.85 -1.20 33.92
N TRP A 546 14.83 -0.31 34.91
CA TRP A 546 14.57 1.11 34.67
C TRP A 546 15.80 1.79 34.07
N SER A 547 15.61 2.53 32.99
CA SER A 547 16.61 3.52 32.56
C SER A 547 16.54 4.76 33.43
N HIS A 548 17.67 5.41 33.67
CA HIS A 548 17.66 6.80 34.16
C HIS A 548 17.62 7.79 32.99
N ALA A 549 17.22 9.03 33.29
CA ALA A 549 17.27 10.11 32.31
C ALA A 549 18.71 10.55 32.09
N ALA A 550 19.14 10.63 30.83
CA ALA A 550 20.46 11.12 30.47
C ALA A 550 20.69 12.55 31.03
N THR A 551 21.79 12.73 31.73
CA THR A 551 22.30 14.04 32.14
C THR A 551 23.01 14.72 30.98
N HIS A 552 23.20 16.05 31.03
CA HIS A 552 23.95 16.78 30.00
C HIS A 552 25.39 16.28 29.82
N ASP A 553 26.04 15.78 30.87
CA ASP A 553 27.37 15.19 30.78
C ASP A 553 27.35 13.87 30.02
N GLU A 554 26.37 13.00 30.28
CA GLU A 554 26.19 11.75 29.54
C GLU A 554 25.82 12.01 28.09
N LEU A 555 25.00 13.02 27.79
CA LEU A 555 24.68 13.41 26.42
C LEU A 555 25.94 13.84 25.65
N ARG A 556 26.81 14.63 26.28
CA ARG A 556 28.11 15.02 25.72
C ARG A 556 29.03 13.83 25.51
N GLU A 557 29.06 12.89 26.44
CA GLU A 557 29.90 11.70 26.33
C GLU A 557 29.40 10.77 25.22
N ILE A 558 28.10 10.50 25.15
CA ILE A 558 27.51 9.67 24.09
C ILE A 558 27.72 10.31 22.72
N GLU A 559 27.62 11.64 22.59
CA GLU A 559 27.96 12.34 21.35
C GLU A 559 29.41 12.06 20.92
N LYS A 560 30.39 12.17 21.85
CA LYS A 560 31.79 11.84 21.57
C LYS A 560 31.98 10.39 21.16
N GLN A 561 31.23 9.46 21.75
CA GLN A 561 31.26 8.04 21.39
C GLN A 561 30.79 7.82 19.95
N PHE A 562 29.72 8.50 19.52
CA PHE A 562 29.28 8.50 18.12
C PHE A 562 30.32 9.10 17.17
N ILE A 563 30.94 10.23 17.53
CA ILE A 563 32.01 10.86 16.74
C ILE A 563 33.18 9.89 16.56
N ARG A 564 33.68 9.29 17.66
CA ARG A 564 34.76 8.31 17.65
C ARG A 564 34.42 7.13 16.75
N ALA A 565 33.24 6.55 16.92
CA ALA A 565 32.81 5.40 16.14
C ALA A 565 32.73 5.72 14.64
N ALA A 566 32.26 6.92 14.26
CA ALA A 566 32.24 7.35 12.86
C ALA A 566 33.64 7.52 12.27
N GLN A 567 34.58 8.08 13.03
CA GLN A 567 35.99 8.18 12.61
C GLN A 567 36.63 6.81 12.41
N MET A 568 36.37 5.87 13.33
CA MET A 568 36.86 4.49 13.21
C MET A 568 36.21 3.76 12.04
N ALA A 569 34.91 3.97 11.78
CA ALA A 569 34.25 3.41 10.60
C ALA A 569 34.90 3.91 9.29
N ASP A 570 35.30 5.19 9.22
CA ASP A 570 35.99 5.71 8.04
C ASP A 570 37.38 5.08 7.89
N GLN A 571 38.13 4.98 9.00
CA GLN A 571 39.44 4.31 9.05
C GLN A 571 39.35 2.81 8.70
N ALA A 572 38.23 2.15 8.99
CA ALA A 572 37.97 0.77 8.60
C ALA A 572 37.63 0.63 7.10
N GLY A 573 37.39 1.74 6.40
CA GLY A 573 37.15 1.76 4.95
C GLY A 573 35.69 1.70 4.53
N PHE A 574 34.71 1.81 5.44
CA PHE A 574 33.28 1.75 5.07
C PHE A 574 32.92 2.82 4.02
N ASP A 575 32.06 2.45 3.07
CA ASP A 575 31.61 3.35 1.99
C ASP A 575 30.44 4.25 2.43
N TRP A 576 29.67 3.79 3.42
CA TRP A 576 28.39 4.36 3.81
C TRP A 576 28.20 4.30 5.32
N LEU A 577 27.59 5.33 5.91
CA LEU A 577 27.21 5.34 7.31
C LEU A 577 25.69 5.45 7.46
N GLU A 578 25.12 4.76 8.43
CA GLU A 578 23.72 4.95 8.83
C GLU A 578 23.62 5.28 10.31
N LEU A 579 22.93 6.37 10.66
CA LEU A 579 22.62 6.71 12.04
C LEU A 579 21.29 6.07 12.45
N HIS A 580 21.30 5.25 13.50
CA HIS A 580 20.09 4.58 13.97
C HIS A 580 19.27 5.47 14.94
N CYS A 581 18.22 6.10 14.41
CA CYS A 581 17.25 6.94 15.13
C CYS A 581 15.84 6.31 15.17
N ALA A 582 15.76 4.98 15.26
CA ALA A 582 14.51 4.23 15.13
C ALA A 582 14.39 3.15 16.23
N HIS A 583 13.27 2.44 16.20
CA HIS A 583 13.01 1.22 16.98
C HIS A 583 13.11 1.35 18.50
N GLY A 584 12.88 2.55 19.04
CA GLY A 584 12.88 2.80 20.48
C GLY A 584 14.26 2.80 21.13
N TYR A 585 15.34 2.70 20.33
CA TYR A 585 16.70 2.85 20.83
C TYR A 585 17.00 4.29 21.25
N PHE A 586 18.21 4.57 21.72
CA PHE A 586 18.53 5.81 22.45
C PHE A 586 18.10 7.08 21.72
N LEU A 587 18.51 7.29 20.46
CA LEU A 587 18.12 8.49 19.71
C LEU A 587 16.62 8.50 19.37
N SER A 588 16.05 7.33 19.04
CA SER A 588 14.59 7.19 18.85
C SER A 588 13.81 7.56 20.12
N SER A 589 14.38 7.31 21.30
CA SER A 589 13.75 7.60 22.59
C SER A 589 13.63 9.10 22.85
N PHE A 590 14.50 9.93 22.27
CA PHE A 590 14.38 11.38 22.27
C PHE A 590 13.31 11.85 21.29
N ILE A 591 13.24 11.22 20.12
CA ILE A 591 12.29 11.59 19.07
C ILE A 591 10.87 11.27 19.49
N SER A 592 10.56 10.09 20.03
CA SER A 592 9.17 9.75 20.33
C SER A 592 8.64 10.51 21.56
N PRO A 593 7.45 11.12 21.49
CA PRO A 593 6.80 11.72 22.66
C PRO A 593 6.35 10.68 23.69
N LEU A 594 6.29 9.38 23.34
CA LEU A 594 5.93 8.32 24.29
C LEU A 594 7.02 8.13 25.35
N THR A 595 8.27 8.21 24.90
CA THR A 595 9.48 7.89 25.67
C THR A 595 10.24 9.13 26.15
N ASN A 596 10.02 10.29 25.53
CA ASN A 596 10.61 11.56 25.94
C ASN A 596 9.61 12.42 26.73
N ARG A 597 9.79 12.47 28.05
CA ARG A 597 9.02 13.27 29.00
C ARG A 597 9.87 14.39 29.63
N ARG A 598 10.99 14.75 29.01
CA ARG A 598 11.85 15.83 29.50
C ARG A 598 11.12 17.17 29.44
N THR A 599 11.50 18.06 30.35
CA THR A 599 10.98 19.44 30.45
C THR A 599 12.05 20.49 30.13
N ASP A 600 13.25 20.05 29.76
CA ASP A 600 14.36 20.90 29.33
C ASP A 600 14.35 21.10 27.80
N GLU A 601 15.44 21.63 27.23
CA GLU A 601 15.57 21.94 25.80
C GLU A 601 15.52 20.72 24.87
N TYR A 602 15.52 19.50 25.42
CA TYR A 602 15.48 18.24 24.68
C TYR A 602 14.11 17.54 24.74
N GLY A 603 13.08 18.14 25.34
CA GLY A 603 11.73 17.56 25.48
C GLY A 603 10.57 18.46 25.07
N GLY A 604 9.37 17.88 25.01
CA GLY A 604 8.14 18.58 24.65
C GLY A 604 7.90 18.63 23.13
N ALA A 605 7.97 19.83 22.54
CA ALA A 605 7.72 20.05 21.11
C ALA A 605 8.68 19.22 20.23
N LEU A 606 8.28 18.96 18.97
CA LEU A 606 9.05 18.12 18.05
C LEU A 606 10.47 18.66 17.83
N GLU A 607 10.61 19.99 17.75
CA GLU A 607 11.89 20.69 17.57
C GLU A 607 12.87 20.40 18.71
N ASN A 608 12.37 20.38 19.95
CA ASN A 608 13.19 20.07 21.12
C ASN A 608 13.53 18.58 21.18
N ARG A 609 12.56 17.71 20.91
CA ARG A 609 12.76 16.25 20.83
C ARG A 609 13.79 15.86 19.77
N LEU A 610 13.87 16.61 18.68
CA LEU A 610 14.86 16.40 17.61
C LEU A 610 16.23 17.01 17.90
N ARG A 611 16.35 17.92 18.87
CA ARG A 611 17.58 18.68 19.11
C ARG A 611 18.79 17.78 19.30
N TYR A 612 18.74 16.84 20.24
CA TYR A 612 19.87 15.96 20.53
C TYR A 612 20.19 14.99 19.37
N PRO A 613 19.22 14.29 18.75
CA PRO A 613 19.48 13.51 17.53
C PRO A 613 20.14 14.31 16.40
N LEU A 614 19.76 15.57 16.20
CA LEU A 614 20.36 16.45 15.18
C LEU A 614 21.75 16.94 15.57
N GLU A 615 22.03 17.18 16.85
CA GLU A 615 23.38 17.51 17.36
C GLU A 615 24.35 16.35 17.09
N VAL A 616 23.96 15.13 17.46
CA VAL A 616 24.74 13.91 17.18
C VAL A 616 24.96 13.73 15.68
N PHE A 617 23.91 13.84 14.86
CA PHE A 617 24.03 13.74 13.41
C PHE A 617 25.00 14.80 12.85
N SER A 618 24.85 16.05 13.27
CA SER A 618 25.70 17.15 12.80
C SER A 618 27.16 16.97 13.22
N ALA A 619 27.40 16.40 14.40
CA ALA A 619 28.75 16.08 14.87
C ALA A 619 29.40 14.96 14.04
N ILE A 620 28.65 13.89 13.75
CA ILE A 620 29.10 12.81 12.86
C ILE A 620 29.38 13.35 11.44
N ARG A 621 28.45 14.15 10.87
CA ARG A 621 28.57 14.68 9.51
C ARG A 621 29.83 15.55 9.33
N LYS A 622 30.32 16.21 10.39
CA LYS A 622 31.57 16.98 10.39
C LYS A 622 32.83 16.11 10.29
N VAL A 623 32.82 14.90 10.85
CA VAL A 623 33.99 14.01 10.86
C VAL A 623 33.96 12.95 9.75
N TRP A 624 32.78 12.60 9.24
CA TRP A 624 32.62 11.68 8.12
C TRP A 624 32.97 12.37 6.78
N PRO A 625 33.70 11.70 5.85
CA PRO A 625 34.08 12.31 4.57
C PRO A 625 32.89 12.81 3.76
N GLN A 626 32.97 14.04 3.23
CA GLN A 626 31.84 14.69 2.53
C GLN A 626 31.40 13.96 1.25
N GLY A 627 32.32 13.22 0.62
CA GLY A 627 32.04 12.37 -0.54
C GLY A 627 31.31 11.06 -0.21
N LYS A 628 31.24 10.67 1.07
CA LYS A 628 30.56 9.44 1.52
C LYS A 628 29.17 9.75 2.10
N PRO A 629 28.12 8.98 1.73
CA PRO A 629 26.76 9.20 2.22
C PRO A 629 26.58 8.92 3.71
N ILE A 630 25.60 9.61 4.30
CA ILE A 630 25.00 9.23 5.58
C ILE A 630 23.48 9.08 5.41
N SER A 631 22.96 7.88 5.68
CA SER A 631 21.51 7.66 5.87
C SER A 631 21.12 7.80 7.34
N VAL A 632 19.85 8.11 7.60
CA VAL A 632 19.28 8.08 8.95
C VAL A 632 18.10 7.14 8.97
N ARG A 633 18.13 6.13 9.84
CA ARG A 633 17.00 5.23 10.02
C ARG A 633 16.04 5.80 11.04
N ILE A 634 14.76 5.95 10.69
CA ILE A 634 13.71 6.46 11.60
C ILE A 634 12.53 5.49 11.72
N SER A 635 11.80 5.57 12.84
CA SER A 635 10.46 4.98 12.95
C SER A 635 9.44 6.03 12.51
N ALA A 636 8.79 5.82 11.36
CA ALA A 636 7.84 6.78 10.79
C ALA A 636 6.46 6.77 11.44
N ASN A 637 6.18 5.76 12.28
CA ASN A 637 4.96 5.65 13.06
C ASN A 637 5.26 4.79 14.30
N ASP A 638 4.81 5.22 15.48
CA ASP A 638 4.97 4.45 16.72
C ASP A 638 3.87 3.39 16.93
N TRP A 639 2.78 3.45 16.15
CA TRP A 639 1.62 2.56 16.24
C TRP A 639 0.93 2.56 17.61
N VAL A 640 1.04 3.66 18.34
CA VAL A 640 0.39 3.92 19.64
C VAL A 640 -0.14 5.35 19.64
N ASP A 641 -1.34 5.53 20.16
CA ASP A 641 -1.97 6.85 20.29
C ASP A 641 -1.06 7.82 21.07
N GLY A 642 -0.92 9.03 20.53
CA GLY A 642 -0.02 10.05 21.09
C GLY A 642 1.46 9.84 20.82
N GLY A 643 1.83 8.82 20.02
CA GLY A 643 3.19 8.61 19.51
C GLY A 643 3.52 9.39 18.24
N THR A 644 4.70 9.14 17.68
CA THR A 644 5.12 9.70 16.39
C THR A 644 4.18 9.26 15.28
N THR A 645 3.71 10.23 14.49
CA THR A 645 2.81 10.02 13.35
C THR A 645 3.56 10.10 12.01
N PRO A 646 2.94 9.63 10.90
CA PRO A 646 3.50 9.80 9.57
C PRO A 646 3.72 11.26 9.14
N ASP A 647 2.94 12.21 9.67
CA ASP A 647 3.15 13.64 9.42
C ASP A 647 4.39 14.16 10.15
N ASP A 648 4.59 13.74 11.41
CA ASP A 648 5.82 14.00 12.14
C ASP A 648 7.03 13.42 11.40
N ALA A 649 6.91 12.22 10.83
CA ALA A 649 7.99 11.58 10.10
C ALA A 649 8.49 12.41 8.90
N VAL A 650 7.58 13.10 8.19
CA VAL A 650 7.96 14.05 7.12
C VAL A 650 8.70 15.25 7.70
N ALA A 651 8.26 15.80 8.83
CA ALA A 651 8.95 16.91 9.50
C ALA A 651 10.34 16.50 10.02
N ILE A 652 10.45 15.31 10.63
CA ILE A 652 11.70 14.71 11.09
C ILE A 652 12.67 14.55 9.91
N ALA A 653 12.20 14.00 8.79
CA ALA A 653 13.02 13.83 7.60
C ALA A 653 13.50 15.17 7.01
N ARG A 654 12.66 16.22 7.00
CA ARG A 654 13.07 17.57 6.59
C ARG A 654 14.16 18.13 7.50
N ALA A 655 14.08 17.90 8.80
CA ALA A 655 15.07 18.36 9.76
C ALA A 655 16.43 17.67 9.54
N PHE A 656 16.45 16.34 9.37
CA PHE A 656 17.68 15.61 9.06
C PHE A 656 18.26 15.98 7.69
N LYS A 657 17.41 16.17 6.67
CA LYS A 657 17.83 16.71 5.37
C LYS A 657 18.54 18.06 5.52
N ALA A 658 17.95 18.98 6.30
CA ALA A 658 18.54 20.30 6.55
C ALA A 658 19.88 20.21 7.30
N ALA A 659 20.04 19.21 8.17
CA ALA A 659 21.30 18.94 8.87
C ALA A 659 22.37 18.27 7.98
N GLY A 660 22.01 17.78 6.78
CA GLY A 660 22.92 17.20 5.80
C GLY A 660 22.79 15.68 5.61
N ALA A 661 21.69 15.06 6.03
CA ALA A 661 21.39 13.66 5.70
C ALA A 661 21.17 13.50 4.20
N ASP A 662 21.69 12.41 3.66
CA ASP A 662 21.62 12.10 2.25
C ASP A 662 20.39 11.25 1.91
N MET A 663 20.00 10.38 2.84
CA MET A 663 18.83 9.51 2.71
C MET A 663 18.17 9.24 4.06
N ILE A 664 16.89 8.84 4.02
CA ILE A 664 16.17 8.30 5.19
C ILE A 664 15.85 6.82 4.95
N ASP A 665 16.27 5.95 5.87
CA ASP A 665 15.79 4.55 5.94
C ASP A 665 14.50 4.50 6.76
N VAL A 666 13.40 4.12 6.10
CA VAL A 666 12.05 4.36 6.60
C VAL A 666 11.46 3.07 7.19
N SER A 667 11.61 2.94 8.50
CA SER A 667 11.02 1.86 9.31
C SER A 667 9.80 2.35 10.09
N SER A 668 9.31 1.54 11.03
CA SER A 668 8.25 1.93 11.97
C SER A 668 8.31 1.10 13.26
N GLY A 669 7.59 1.56 14.28
CA GLY A 669 7.34 0.83 15.51
C GLY A 669 8.56 0.59 16.39
N GLN A 670 8.42 -0.40 17.26
CA GLN A 670 9.38 -0.91 18.24
C GLN A 670 9.76 0.10 19.34
N VAL A 671 9.07 1.24 19.40
CA VAL A 671 9.22 2.26 20.44
C VAL A 671 8.50 1.86 21.72
N SER A 672 7.34 1.21 21.60
CA SER A 672 6.54 0.73 22.72
C SER A 672 5.97 -0.65 22.43
N GLN A 673 5.88 -1.51 23.44
CA GLN A 673 5.23 -2.82 23.36
C GLN A 673 3.70 -2.74 23.30
N ALA A 674 3.13 -1.55 23.48
CA ALA A 674 1.70 -1.31 23.26
C ALA A 674 1.33 -1.15 21.78
N GLU A 675 2.32 -1.19 20.87
CA GLU A 675 2.11 -1.00 19.44
C GLU A 675 1.13 -2.00 18.83
N LYS A 676 0.34 -1.53 17.86
CA LYS A 676 -0.55 -2.38 17.05
C LYS A 676 -0.33 -2.15 15.56
N PRO A 677 0.82 -2.61 14.99
CA PRO A 677 1.09 -2.41 13.58
C PRO A 677 0.09 -3.13 12.69
N VAL A 678 -0.35 -2.46 11.63
CA VAL A 678 -1.20 -3.07 10.61
C VAL A 678 -0.30 -3.67 9.53
N TYR A 679 -0.04 -4.97 9.64
CA TYR A 679 0.80 -5.68 8.69
C TYR A 679 0.10 -5.92 7.35
N GLY A 680 0.88 -5.88 6.28
CA GLY A 680 0.47 -6.14 4.91
C GLY A 680 1.67 -6.21 3.97
N ARG A 681 1.41 -6.48 2.70
CA ARG A 681 2.44 -6.44 1.64
C ARG A 681 3.08 -5.04 1.64
N MET A 682 4.40 -4.96 1.78
CA MET A 682 5.14 -3.69 1.71
C MET A 682 4.63 -2.59 2.67
N PHE A 683 4.11 -2.97 3.86
CA PHE A 683 3.29 -2.10 4.71
C PHE A 683 3.90 -0.75 5.13
N GLN A 684 5.23 -0.60 5.13
CA GLN A 684 5.91 0.67 5.46
C GLN A 684 6.25 1.51 4.23
N THR A 685 6.11 0.97 3.02
CA THR A 685 6.38 1.70 1.76
C THR A 685 5.59 3.01 1.65
N PRO A 686 4.31 3.10 2.09
CA PRO A 686 3.60 4.38 2.10
C PRO A 686 4.30 5.46 2.91
N PHE A 687 4.99 5.14 4.02
CA PHE A 687 5.77 6.12 4.77
C PHE A 687 6.98 6.59 3.98
N SER A 688 7.65 5.69 3.26
CA SER A 688 8.79 6.01 2.40
C SER A 688 8.38 6.94 1.25
N ASP A 689 7.25 6.63 0.60
CA ASP A 689 6.67 7.46 -0.45
C ASP A 689 6.40 8.89 0.03
N ARG A 690 5.75 9.01 1.19
CA ARG A 690 5.47 10.31 1.82
C ARG A 690 6.74 11.10 2.10
N ILE A 691 7.71 10.49 2.79
CA ILE A 691 8.97 11.17 3.12
C ILE A 691 9.70 11.59 1.84
N ARG A 692 9.84 10.68 0.88
CA ARG A 692 10.56 10.95 -0.35
C ARG A 692 10.00 12.15 -1.10
N ASN A 693 8.68 12.15 -1.28
CA ASN A 693 8.02 13.08 -2.18
C ASN A 693 7.54 14.37 -1.47
N GLU A 694 7.33 14.35 -0.14
CA GLU A 694 6.92 15.53 0.64
C GLU A 694 8.10 16.23 1.35
N ALA A 695 9.14 15.50 1.79
CA ALA A 695 10.38 16.08 2.33
C ALA A 695 11.45 16.33 1.25
N GLY A 696 11.31 15.67 0.09
CA GLY A 696 12.22 15.83 -1.05
C GLY A 696 13.63 15.31 -0.77
N ILE A 697 13.76 14.23 0.00
CA ILE A 697 15.02 13.54 0.31
C ILE A 697 14.91 12.10 -0.18
N ALA A 698 16.00 11.52 -0.67
CA ALA A 698 15.98 10.13 -1.13
C ALA A 698 15.69 9.17 0.03
N THR A 699 15.03 8.05 -0.24
CA THR A 699 14.62 7.10 0.80
C THR A 699 15.01 5.66 0.51
N ILE A 700 15.21 4.91 1.59
CA ILE A 700 15.34 3.44 1.58
C ILE A 700 14.03 2.89 2.15
N ALA A 701 13.30 2.09 1.36
CA ALA A 701 12.10 1.40 1.81
C ALA A 701 12.45 0.03 2.41
N VAL A 702 11.81 -0.32 3.53
CA VAL A 702 11.94 -1.62 4.19
C VAL A 702 10.58 -2.11 4.68
N GLY A 703 10.45 -3.38 5.04
CA GLY A 703 9.25 -3.95 5.66
C GLY A 703 8.40 -4.77 4.68
N ALA A 704 8.45 -6.10 4.83
CA ALA A 704 7.73 -7.06 3.99
C ALA A 704 8.00 -6.93 2.47
N ILE A 705 9.24 -6.59 2.10
CA ILE A 705 9.77 -6.66 0.74
C ILE A 705 10.49 -8.01 0.60
N SER A 706 10.05 -8.86 -0.32
CA SER A 706 10.50 -10.26 -0.43
C SER A 706 10.73 -10.77 -1.84
N GLU A 707 10.37 -10.00 -2.86
CA GLU A 707 10.42 -10.40 -4.28
C GLU A 707 10.97 -9.26 -5.14
N ALA A 708 11.60 -9.59 -6.27
CA ALA A 708 12.07 -8.60 -7.24
C ALA A 708 10.95 -7.67 -7.72
N ASP A 709 9.74 -8.20 -7.94
CA ASP A 709 8.58 -7.42 -8.38
C ASP A 709 8.18 -6.34 -7.36
N HIS A 710 8.39 -6.59 -6.05
CA HIS A 710 8.20 -5.55 -5.02
C HIS A 710 9.20 -4.41 -5.23
N VAL A 711 10.49 -4.74 -5.41
CA VAL A 711 11.56 -3.75 -5.60
C VAL A 711 11.32 -2.97 -6.90
N ASN A 712 11.04 -3.66 -8.01
CA ASN A 712 10.73 -3.03 -9.28
C ASN A 712 9.56 -2.06 -9.16
N SER A 713 8.46 -2.49 -8.52
CA SER A 713 7.26 -1.67 -8.32
C SER A 713 7.53 -0.43 -7.47
N ILE A 714 8.29 -0.57 -6.37
CA ILE A 714 8.60 0.54 -5.45
C ILE A 714 9.47 1.60 -6.15
N ILE A 715 10.53 1.18 -6.83
CA ILE A 715 11.47 2.08 -7.51
C ILE A 715 10.78 2.75 -8.71
N ALA A 716 10.10 1.98 -9.56
CA ALA A 716 9.43 2.51 -10.74
C ALA A 716 8.36 3.55 -10.39
N ALA A 717 7.55 3.29 -9.35
CA ALA A 717 6.53 4.23 -8.89
C ALA A 717 7.07 5.45 -8.15
N GLY A 718 8.39 5.57 -7.94
CA GLY A 718 8.99 6.70 -7.24
C GLY A 718 8.64 6.75 -5.76
N ARG A 719 8.41 5.58 -5.14
CA ARG A 719 8.08 5.45 -3.70
C ARG A 719 9.32 5.34 -2.81
N ALA A 720 10.44 4.93 -3.39
CA ALA A 720 11.76 4.93 -2.75
C ALA A 720 12.86 4.97 -3.82
N ASP A 721 14.09 5.22 -3.39
CA ASP A 721 15.26 5.21 -4.27
C ASP A 721 16.09 3.92 -4.10
N LEU A 722 15.99 3.29 -2.92
CA LEU A 722 16.57 1.98 -2.60
C LEU A 722 15.55 1.12 -1.84
N CYS A 723 15.72 -0.20 -1.90
CA CYS A 723 14.93 -1.14 -1.11
C CYS A 723 15.86 -1.99 -0.23
N ALA A 724 15.61 -1.99 1.08
CA ALA A 724 16.29 -2.83 2.04
C ALA A 724 15.51 -4.14 2.29
N ILE A 725 16.19 -5.26 2.09
CA ILE A 725 15.66 -6.60 2.25
C ILE A 725 16.42 -7.27 3.39
N ALA A 726 15.66 -7.90 4.31
CA ALA A 726 16.20 -8.50 5.53
C ALA A 726 16.13 -10.03 5.48
N ARG A 727 15.06 -10.61 6.04
CA ARG A 727 14.84 -12.07 6.16
C ARG A 727 15.08 -12.88 4.87
N PRO A 728 14.70 -12.42 3.66
CA PRO A 728 15.06 -13.15 2.44
C PRO A 728 16.57 -13.34 2.24
N HIS A 729 17.41 -12.36 2.59
CA HIS A 729 18.88 -12.49 2.57
C HIS A 729 19.45 -13.33 3.72
N LEU A 730 18.70 -13.52 4.81
CA LEU A 730 19.05 -14.52 5.83
C LEU A 730 18.87 -15.94 5.29
N ALA A 731 17.73 -16.19 4.62
CA ALA A 731 17.40 -17.48 4.03
C ALA A 731 18.23 -17.82 2.79
N ASN A 732 18.54 -16.81 1.97
CA ASN A 732 19.33 -16.96 0.75
C ASN A 732 20.30 -15.77 0.60
N PRO A 733 21.61 -15.93 0.88
CA PRO A 733 22.57 -14.83 0.74
C PRO A 733 22.69 -14.32 -0.70
N ALA A 734 22.39 -15.16 -1.71
CA ALA A 734 22.36 -14.82 -3.12
C ALA A 734 20.95 -14.48 -3.64
N TRP A 735 20.08 -13.98 -2.76
CA TRP A 735 18.68 -13.63 -3.09
C TRP A 735 18.60 -12.72 -4.32
N THR A 736 19.45 -11.70 -4.44
CA THR A 736 19.42 -10.76 -5.56
C THR A 736 19.73 -11.45 -6.90
N LEU A 737 20.75 -12.33 -6.93
CA LEU A 737 21.07 -13.13 -8.13
C LEU A 737 19.96 -14.12 -8.47
N THR A 738 19.33 -14.70 -7.45
CA THR A 738 18.22 -15.66 -7.61
C THR A 738 17.00 -14.97 -8.21
N GLU A 739 16.63 -13.80 -7.68
CA GLU A 739 15.50 -13.03 -8.17
C GLU A 739 15.74 -12.47 -9.58
N ALA A 740 16.98 -12.09 -9.92
CA ALA A 740 17.35 -11.74 -11.30
C ALA A 740 17.01 -12.87 -12.28
N ALA A 741 17.47 -14.10 -11.97
CA ALA A 741 17.18 -15.28 -12.78
C ALA A 741 15.67 -15.60 -12.82
N LYS A 742 14.96 -15.43 -11.70
CA LYS A 742 13.52 -15.66 -11.57
C LYS A 742 12.67 -14.72 -12.42
N ILE A 743 13.04 -13.44 -12.54
CA ILE A 743 12.37 -12.50 -13.47
C ILE A 743 12.93 -12.56 -14.90
N GLY A 744 13.92 -13.43 -15.13
CA GLY A 744 14.52 -13.64 -16.45
C GLY A 744 15.47 -12.53 -16.89
N TYR A 745 16.06 -11.79 -15.95
CA TYR A 745 17.09 -10.78 -16.21
C TYR A 745 18.49 -11.38 -16.03
N PHE A 746 19.22 -11.50 -17.14
CA PHE A 746 20.47 -12.27 -17.20
C PHE A 746 21.74 -11.41 -17.22
N ASP A 747 21.58 -10.09 -17.38
CA ASP A 747 22.68 -9.11 -17.43
C ASP A 747 23.01 -8.57 -16.02
N VAL A 748 23.24 -9.51 -15.10
CA VAL A 748 23.78 -9.26 -13.76
C VAL A 748 25.13 -9.93 -13.66
N ALA A 749 26.13 -9.20 -13.17
CA ALA A 749 27.44 -9.75 -12.88
C ALA A 749 27.36 -10.78 -11.75
N TRP A 750 27.87 -11.98 -12.00
CA TRP A 750 28.08 -13.01 -10.99
C TRP A 750 29.56 -13.12 -10.66
N PRO A 751 29.92 -13.58 -9.45
CA PRO A 751 31.27 -14.06 -9.19
C PRO A 751 31.72 -15.05 -10.28
N LYS A 752 32.92 -14.85 -10.84
CA LYS A 752 33.44 -15.68 -11.95
C LYS A 752 33.43 -17.18 -11.61
N GLN A 753 33.61 -17.52 -10.34
CA GLN A 753 33.61 -18.87 -9.81
C GLN A 753 32.21 -19.51 -9.83
N TYR A 754 31.13 -18.73 -9.90
CA TYR A 754 29.74 -19.20 -9.87
C TYR A 754 29.09 -19.28 -11.26
N ALA A 755 29.84 -19.04 -12.34
CA ALA A 755 29.32 -19.01 -13.70
C ALA A 755 28.58 -20.31 -14.11
N ALA A 756 29.06 -21.48 -13.67
CA ALA A 756 28.40 -22.75 -13.95
C ALA A 756 27.02 -22.86 -13.28
N ALA A 757 26.87 -22.31 -12.06
CA ALA A 757 25.61 -22.27 -11.34
C ALA A 757 24.62 -21.28 -11.97
N LYS A 758 25.10 -20.12 -12.47
CA LYS A 758 24.30 -19.13 -13.20
C LYS A 758 23.51 -19.79 -14.33
N ALA A 759 24.21 -20.47 -15.24
CA ALA A 759 23.57 -21.10 -16.40
C ALA A 759 22.58 -22.23 -16.03
N GLN A 760 22.78 -22.91 -14.89
CA GLN A 760 21.82 -23.91 -14.40
C GLN A 760 20.57 -23.23 -13.83
N LEU A 761 20.75 -22.21 -12.99
CA LEU A 761 19.66 -21.51 -12.32
C LEU A 761 18.76 -20.78 -13.32
N GLU A 762 19.36 -20.09 -14.29
CA GLU A 762 18.64 -19.39 -15.36
C GLU A 762 17.77 -20.35 -16.17
N ARG A 763 18.34 -21.48 -16.63
CA ARG A 763 17.59 -22.51 -17.35
C ARG A 763 16.48 -23.16 -16.51
N HIS A 764 16.67 -23.26 -15.20
CA HIS A 764 15.65 -23.82 -14.31
C HIS A 764 14.42 -22.89 -14.26
N PHE A 765 14.63 -21.61 -13.96
CA PHE A 765 13.55 -20.62 -13.95
C PHE A 765 12.93 -20.39 -15.32
N GLU A 766 13.70 -20.47 -16.41
CA GLU A 766 13.14 -20.46 -17.77
C GLU A 766 12.15 -21.61 -18.00
N ARG A 767 12.50 -22.84 -17.57
CA ARG A 767 11.60 -23.99 -17.67
C ARG A 767 10.38 -23.85 -16.79
N GLU A 768 10.53 -23.36 -15.56
CA GLU A 768 9.40 -23.10 -14.68
C GLU A 768 8.43 -22.09 -15.31
N ARG A 769 8.95 -20.96 -15.82
CA ARG A 769 8.13 -19.96 -16.54
C ARG A 769 7.43 -20.56 -17.76
N ALA A 770 8.16 -21.31 -18.59
CA ALA A 770 7.58 -21.97 -19.76
C ALA A 770 6.49 -22.98 -19.38
N SER A 771 6.69 -23.72 -18.29
CA SER A 771 5.68 -24.64 -17.76
C SER A 771 4.46 -23.90 -17.23
N HIS A 772 4.64 -22.79 -16.52
CA HIS A 772 3.52 -21.97 -16.05
C HIS A 772 2.69 -21.41 -17.20
N VAL A 773 3.35 -20.91 -18.26
CA VAL A 773 2.67 -20.45 -19.48
C VAL A 773 1.93 -21.59 -20.18
N ALA A 774 2.55 -22.77 -20.30
CA ALA A 774 1.91 -23.94 -20.91
C ALA A 774 0.69 -24.41 -20.10
N THR A 775 0.79 -24.45 -18.77
CA THR A 775 -0.34 -24.81 -17.89
C THR A 775 -1.46 -23.78 -18.00
N ALA A 776 -1.14 -22.48 -17.99
CA ALA A 776 -2.13 -21.42 -18.16
C ALA A 776 -2.86 -21.53 -19.52
N ALA A 777 -2.11 -21.77 -20.60
CA ALA A 777 -2.67 -22.01 -21.93
C ALA A 777 -3.53 -23.28 -22.00
N GLN A 778 -3.14 -24.35 -21.31
CA GLN A 778 -3.94 -25.58 -21.22
C GLN A 778 -5.23 -25.38 -20.42
N VAL A 779 -5.21 -24.61 -19.33
CA VAL A 779 -6.41 -24.27 -18.56
C VAL A 779 -7.36 -23.41 -19.40
N ALA A 780 -6.82 -22.42 -20.12
CA ALA A 780 -7.60 -21.58 -21.04
C ALA A 780 -8.22 -22.42 -22.19
N ALA A 781 -7.44 -23.29 -22.82
CA ALA A 781 -7.92 -24.17 -23.89
C ALA A 781 -8.91 -25.23 -23.39
N ALA A 782 -8.74 -25.75 -22.18
CA ALA A 782 -9.70 -26.68 -21.58
C ALA A 782 -11.04 -26.00 -21.30
N ALA A 783 -11.03 -24.73 -20.89
CA ALA A 783 -12.24 -23.93 -20.73
C ALA A 783 -12.96 -23.70 -22.07
N GLU A 784 -12.23 -23.54 -23.17
CA GLU A 784 -12.81 -23.44 -24.53
C GLU A 784 -13.34 -24.77 -25.08
N VAL A 785 -12.75 -25.92 -24.73
CA VAL A 785 -13.18 -27.24 -25.23
C VAL A 785 -14.38 -27.82 -24.47
N THR A 786 -14.72 -27.27 -23.30
CA THR A 786 -15.99 -27.52 -22.60
C THR A 786 -17.14 -26.57 -22.99
N GLN A 787 -16.95 -25.70 -24.01
CA GLN A 787 -18.04 -24.92 -24.61
C GLN A 787 -18.98 -25.77 -25.47
#